data_AF-A0A146L4I6-F1
#
_entry.id   AF-A0A146L4I6-F1
#
_cell.length_a   1.000
_cell.length_b   1.000
_cell.length_c   1.000
_cell.angle_alpha   90.00
_cell.angle_beta   90.00
_cell.angle_gamma   90.00
#
_symmetry.space_group_name_H-M   'P 1'
#
loop_
_entity.id
_entity.type
_entity.pdbx_description
1 polymer ?
#
loop_
_entity_poly.entity_id
_entity_poly.type
_entity_poly.pdbx_seq_one_letter_code
_entity_poly.pdbx_strand_id
1 'polypeptide(L)'
;MWKLSVLVGLSFILSVLAEDDGENNVVEQVPIGEGKIIRQYPVDLITYTVATEETDGYLRYIRSAHLYGYHVKTLGMGEKWEGGQMAGTGGGHKVNLLRKALKPFKGNNNIIIMFTDSYDVMFLGPPEKVLAKFKKFDSRVVFSAEVLLWPDKSLAPEFPVTETSYKYLNSGGETSADTATAISAIDTHQNQTNRTDVVHKSFIGYAGDILEILEEHPVKNEDDDQLYYTKLFLNKTLREKYRMRLDHKASIFQNINAATQDLRMNVDKAKTEGTFLENMVTGETPLVLHGNGPSKLALNFLSNYLARSWDPINGCTACPREPLNLSPPFPLIMMAIFIPWNTPFLGEFFEKIENLTYPKNRMMLFIYNNMAYHDELVDTFIEENAGQYLSHKQIASKDNTPESHARNLAVQLCLVKKCDYFFTVDSLAHLDNPDTLLNLLQAQKRFVAPMLVRPNKAWSNFWGDLSSQGYYARSLDYMDIVNNERRGLWNVPYVSSCYLIHKEVISKIKGAFTQENYDPDMSLAKSLRDTGVFMFVDNREDYGHLIDADTFDVTLKNPELYQNVENQLDWAKRYIHPNYSQSLMEDAVIAQPCPDVYWFPIVTPRYCKELIEVMENFGQWSSGKNTDERLAGGYENVPTRDIHMNQVGMDRQWLAFLGDYVRPLQEKVFIGYFHDPPRSLMNFVVRYRPDEQPSLRPHHDSSTFTINLALNTPGVDFTGGGCRFIRYNCSVTDTKLGWLLMHPGRLTHYHEGLKVTNGTRYIMISFVDP
;
A
#
# COMPACT_ATOMS: atom_id res chain seq x y z
N MET A 1 -56.62 0.96 -34.33
CA MET A 1 -56.38 -0.49 -34.16
C MET A 1 -54.97 -0.75 -34.67
N TRP A 2 -53.89 -0.99 -33.91
CA TRP A 2 -53.54 -1.30 -32.51
C TRP A 2 -52.18 -0.60 -32.25
N LYS A 3 -52.00 0.33 -31.28
CA LYS A 3 -51.57 0.16 -29.86
C LYS A 3 -50.48 -0.91 -29.59
N LEU A 4 -49.23 -0.51 -29.33
CA LEU A 4 -48.53 -0.64 -28.02
C LEU A 4 -47.06 -0.11 -28.05
N SER A 5 -46.67 0.57 -26.96
CA SER A 5 -45.30 0.70 -26.41
C SER A 5 -44.36 1.78 -26.94
N VAL A 6 -44.57 3.00 -26.46
CA VAL A 6 -43.54 4.05 -26.27
C VAL A 6 -43.75 4.65 -24.87
N LEU A 7 -42.65 4.99 -24.19
CA LEU A 7 -42.52 5.69 -22.89
C LEU A 7 -42.61 4.85 -21.59
N VAL A 8 -41.44 4.42 -21.11
CA VAL A 8 -41.10 4.48 -19.66
C VAL A 8 -39.68 5.03 -19.56
N GLY A 9 -39.55 6.26 -19.10
CA GLY A 9 -38.28 6.94 -18.88
C GLY A 9 -38.57 8.42 -18.65
N LEU A 10 -38.17 8.93 -17.48
CA LEU A 10 -38.44 10.27 -16.93
C LEU A 10 -39.86 10.49 -16.36
N SER A 11 -40.03 10.19 -15.08
CA SER A 11 -40.51 11.17 -14.07
C SER A 11 -40.61 10.48 -12.71
N PHE A 12 -39.61 10.66 -11.85
CA PHE A 12 -39.72 10.34 -10.42
C PHE A 12 -38.74 11.23 -9.62
N ILE A 13 -38.86 12.54 -9.82
CA ILE A 13 -38.39 13.57 -8.88
C ILE A 13 -39.47 14.65 -8.91
N LEU A 14 -39.89 15.10 -7.71
CA LEU A 14 -40.96 16.07 -7.38
C LEU A 14 -42.32 15.44 -7.02
N SER A 15 -42.47 15.09 -5.73
CA SER A 15 -43.62 15.50 -4.90
C SER A 15 -43.57 14.84 -3.53
N VAL A 16 -42.94 15.46 -2.52
CA VAL A 16 -43.39 15.37 -1.11
C VAL A 16 -43.01 16.67 -0.40
N LEU A 17 -43.81 17.70 -0.61
CA LEU A 17 -44.04 18.79 0.33
C LEU A 17 -45.54 18.82 0.57
N ALA A 18 -45.98 18.32 1.72
CA ALA A 18 -47.30 18.56 2.26
C ALA A 18 -47.22 18.43 3.78
N GLU A 19 -47.58 19.51 4.47
CA GLU A 19 -48.04 19.52 5.85
C GLU A 19 -49.31 18.67 5.92
N ASP A 20 -49.44 17.80 6.94
CA ASP A 20 -50.76 17.47 7.50
C ASP A 20 -50.65 16.96 8.93
N ASP A 21 -51.75 17.22 9.64
CA ASP A 21 -51.94 17.30 11.07
C ASP A 21 -52.09 15.95 11.82
N GLY A 22 -51.92 16.07 13.14
CA GLY A 22 -52.57 15.31 14.22
C GLY A 22 -53.18 13.91 13.99
N GLU A 23 -52.69 12.97 14.80
CA GLU A 23 -53.40 11.78 15.30
C GLU A 23 -54.01 10.80 14.28
N ASN A 24 -53.27 9.74 13.95
CA ASN A 24 -53.69 8.34 14.20
C ASN A 24 -52.62 7.35 13.74
N ASN A 25 -52.43 6.29 14.53
CA ASN A 25 -51.54 5.17 14.22
C ASN A 25 -51.97 4.45 12.94
N VAL A 26 -51.31 4.72 11.80
CA VAL A 26 -51.36 3.85 10.62
C VAL A 26 -49.96 3.75 10.00
N VAL A 27 -49.49 2.51 9.88
CA VAL A 27 -48.24 2.12 9.22
C VAL A 27 -48.44 2.20 7.71
N GLU A 28 -47.72 3.09 7.01
CA GLU A 28 -47.74 3.13 5.55
C GLU A 28 -46.81 2.07 4.95
N GLN A 29 -47.36 1.27 4.05
CA GLN A 29 -46.72 0.17 3.33
C GLN A 29 -46.24 0.66 1.96
N VAL A 30 -44.98 0.39 1.60
CA VAL A 30 -44.47 0.54 0.24
C VAL A 30 -44.17 -0.86 -0.32
N PRO A 31 -44.71 -1.26 -1.49
CA PRO A 31 -44.48 -2.59 -2.04
C PRO A 31 -43.22 -2.63 -2.92
N ILE A 32 -42.33 -3.59 -2.64
CA ILE A 32 -41.36 -4.12 -3.61
C ILE A 32 -41.49 -5.64 -3.60
N GLY A 33 -41.44 -6.24 -4.79
CA GLY A 33 -41.90 -7.59 -5.10
C GLY A 33 -41.31 -8.75 -4.29
N GLU A 34 -42.10 -9.82 -4.30
CA GLU A 34 -41.80 -11.20 -3.87
C GLU A 34 -41.46 -11.41 -2.38
N GLY A 35 -42.52 -11.41 -1.58
CA GLY A 35 -42.80 -12.57 -0.72
C GLY A 35 -41.93 -12.79 0.52
N LYS A 36 -41.25 -11.78 1.05
CA LYS A 36 -40.71 -11.81 2.43
C LYS A 36 -41.35 -10.72 3.29
N ILE A 37 -42.18 -11.18 4.23
CA ILE A 37 -42.70 -10.38 5.35
C ILE A 37 -41.50 -9.96 6.22
N ILE A 38 -41.22 -8.66 6.33
CA ILE A 38 -40.23 -8.14 7.27
C ILE A 38 -40.91 -7.83 8.61
N ARG A 39 -40.24 -8.33 9.66
CA ARG A 39 -40.59 -8.48 11.08
C ARG A 39 -41.18 -7.24 11.77
N GLN A 40 -42.14 -7.50 12.67
CA GLN A 40 -42.43 -6.72 13.88
C GLN A 40 -41.15 -6.16 14.51
N TYR A 41 -41.10 -4.86 14.84
CA TYR A 41 -39.99 -4.21 15.52
C TYR A 41 -39.71 -4.89 16.88
N PRO A 42 -38.60 -5.62 17.05
CA PRO A 42 -38.39 -6.43 18.24
C PRO A 42 -37.79 -5.65 19.44
N VAL A 43 -37.44 -4.37 19.26
CA VAL A 43 -36.56 -3.64 20.20
C VAL A 43 -36.97 -2.17 20.32
N ASP A 44 -37.24 -1.69 21.55
CA ASP A 44 -37.58 -0.29 21.87
C ASP A 44 -36.38 0.69 21.78
N LEU A 45 -35.47 0.52 20.81
CA LEU A 45 -34.26 1.35 20.64
C LEU A 45 -34.23 2.06 19.29
N ILE A 46 -34.16 3.39 19.29
CA ILE A 46 -33.90 4.19 18.08
C ILE A 46 -32.51 4.82 18.19
N THR A 47 -31.65 4.61 17.20
CA THR A 47 -30.32 5.22 17.18
C THR A 47 -30.36 6.50 16.35
N TYR A 48 -29.90 7.61 16.92
CA TYR A 48 -29.75 8.89 16.26
C TYR A 48 -28.27 9.21 16.08
N THR A 49 -27.93 9.80 14.93
CA THR A 49 -26.61 10.36 14.68
C THR A 49 -26.74 11.66 13.90
N VAL A 50 -25.67 12.44 13.85
CA VAL A 50 -25.54 13.57 12.93
C VAL A 50 -24.48 13.25 11.88
N ALA A 51 -24.78 13.57 10.62
CA ALA A 51 -23.83 13.56 9.51
C ALA A 51 -24.33 14.56 8.47
N THR A 52 -23.44 15.42 7.97
CA THR A 52 -23.76 16.39 6.90
C THR A 52 -23.41 15.85 5.52
N GLU A 53 -22.49 14.88 5.44
CA GLU A 53 -22.04 14.24 4.21
C GLU A 53 -21.82 12.74 4.43
N GLU A 54 -21.88 11.96 3.35
CA GLU A 54 -21.57 10.53 3.36
C GLU A 54 -20.05 10.29 3.29
N THR A 55 -19.34 10.61 4.37
CA THR A 55 -17.88 10.38 4.49
C THR A 55 -17.54 8.88 4.60
N ASP A 56 -16.26 8.51 4.41
CA ASP A 56 -15.84 7.11 4.59
C ASP A 56 -16.02 6.62 6.03
N GLY A 57 -15.84 7.52 7.00
CA GLY A 57 -16.17 7.29 8.41
C GLY A 57 -17.65 6.98 8.62
N TYR A 58 -18.55 7.78 8.03
CA TYR A 58 -19.99 7.52 8.06
C TYR A 58 -20.37 6.18 7.42
N LEU A 59 -19.77 5.85 6.27
CA LEU A 59 -20.03 4.58 5.58
C LEU A 59 -19.57 3.37 6.42
N ARG A 60 -18.43 3.49 7.12
CA ARG A 60 -17.98 2.48 8.10
C ARG A 60 -18.97 2.32 9.25
N TYR A 61 -19.49 3.44 9.79
CA TYR A 61 -20.50 3.44 10.83
C TYR A 61 -21.79 2.74 10.38
N ILE A 62 -22.35 3.13 9.22
CA ILE A 62 -23.56 2.52 8.65
C ILE A 62 -23.35 1.03 8.33
N ARG A 63 -22.17 0.63 7.80
CA ARG A 63 -21.85 -0.79 7.60
C ARG A 63 -21.96 -1.58 8.90
N SER A 64 -21.35 -1.07 9.98
CA SER A 64 -21.42 -1.74 11.29
C SER A 64 -22.83 -1.76 11.87
N ALA A 65 -23.62 -0.69 11.65
CA ALA A 65 -25.02 -0.61 12.06
C ALA A 65 -25.87 -1.67 11.36
N HIS A 66 -25.75 -1.79 10.03
CA HIS A 66 -26.47 -2.81 9.25
C HIS A 66 -26.07 -4.23 9.65
N LEU A 67 -24.78 -4.48 9.88
CA LEU A 67 -24.29 -5.79 10.30
C LEU A 67 -24.97 -6.29 11.58
N TYR A 68 -25.16 -5.38 12.54
CA TYR A 68 -25.71 -5.69 13.86
C TYR A 68 -27.21 -5.42 13.99
N GLY A 69 -27.87 -4.92 12.95
CA GLY A 69 -29.31 -4.67 12.94
C GLY A 69 -29.77 -3.39 13.65
N TYR A 70 -28.92 -2.36 13.71
CA TYR A 70 -29.33 -1.05 14.24
C TYR A 70 -30.19 -0.29 13.23
N HIS A 71 -31.25 0.34 13.73
CA HIS A 71 -32.02 1.34 12.99
C HIS A 71 -31.47 2.74 13.29
N VAL A 72 -30.67 3.28 12.37
CA VAL A 72 -30.05 4.61 12.48
C VAL A 72 -30.90 5.66 11.79
N LYS A 73 -31.23 6.74 12.51
CA LYS A 73 -31.77 7.99 11.97
C LYS A 73 -30.66 9.03 11.89
N THR A 74 -30.23 9.33 10.67
CA THR A 74 -29.21 10.34 10.40
C THR A 74 -29.85 11.72 10.28
N LEU A 75 -29.37 12.66 11.08
CA LEU A 75 -29.83 14.05 11.11
C LEU A 75 -28.84 14.96 10.39
N GLY A 76 -29.35 15.95 9.65
CA GLY A 76 -28.54 16.98 9.00
C GLY A 76 -27.88 16.57 7.68
N MET A 77 -28.24 15.44 7.08
CA MET A 77 -27.64 14.98 5.82
C MET A 77 -27.93 15.96 4.67
N GLY A 78 -26.88 16.45 4.01
CA GLY A 78 -26.97 17.47 2.97
C GLY A 78 -27.18 18.90 3.50
N GLU A 79 -27.33 19.08 4.82
CA GLU A 79 -27.44 20.40 5.44
C GLU A 79 -26.04 20.98 5.71
N LYS A 80 -25.93 22.32 5.65
CA LYS A 80 -24.70 23.02 6.01
C LYS A 80 -24.43 22.86 7.50
N TRP A 81 -23.19 22.54 7.86
CA TRP A 81 -22.78 22.50 9.25
C TRP A 81 -22.74 23.91 9.88
N GLU A 82 -23.51 24.11 10.95
CA GLU A 82 -23.57 25.37 11.73
C GLU A 82 -22.92 25.26 13.11
N GLY A 83 -22.27 24.14 13.44
CA GLY A 83 -21.76 23.89 14.79
C GLY A 83 -20.36 24.42 15.08
N GLY A 84 -19.88 25.43 14.33
CA GLY A 84 -18.51 25.96 14.44
C GLY A 84 -17.44 25.11 13.73
N GLN A 85 -16.16 25.45 13.89
CA GLN A 85 -15.06 24.77 13.18
C GLN A 85 -14.66 23.41 13.77
N MET A 86 -15.23 23.03 14.93
CA MET A 86 -14.95 21.76 15.61
C MET A 86 -13.44 21.46 15.76
N ALA A 87 -12.59 22.49 15.83
CA ALA A 87 -11.15 22.39 16.08
C ALA A 87 -10.83 22.87 17.51
N GLY A 88 -11.78 22.65 18.42
CA GLY A 88 -11.95 23.32 19.70
C GLY A 88 -13.41 23.22 20.14
N THR A 89 -13.91 24.15 20.95
CA THR A 89 -15.30 24.15 21.43
C THR A 89 -16.32 24.29 20.30
N GLY A 90 -17.38 23.48 20.32
CA GLY A 90 -18.49 23.58 19.35
C GLY A 90 -19.46 22.39 19.38
N GLY A 91 -20.29 22.28 18.34
CA GLY A 91 -21.15 21.11 18.12
C GLY A 91 -22.57 21.21 18.67
N GLY A 92 -22.97 22.34 19.27
CA GLY A 92 -24.33 22.57 19.77
C GLY A 92 -25.42 22.41 18.70
N HIS A 93 -25.08 22.56 17.42
CA HIS A 93 -25.96 22.25 16.30
C HIS A 93 -26.49 20.81 16.34
N LYS A 94 -25.66 19.83 16.77
CA LYS A 94 -26.09 18.43 16.95
C LYS A 94 -27.21 18.31 17.97
N VAL A 95 -27.08 19.03 19.09
CA VAL A 95 -28.06 19.05 20.17
C VAL A 95 -29.38 19.64 19.68
N ASN A 96 -29.32 20.70 18.88
CA ASN A 96 -30.50 21.35 18.32
C ASN A 96 -31.22 20.48 17.28
N LEU A 97 -30.47 19.77 16.43
CA LEU A 97 -31.03 18.78 15.50
C LEU A 97 -31.69 17.62 16.26
N LEU A 98 -31.03 17.08 17.28
CA LEU A 98 -31.58 16.01 18.11
C LEU A 98 -32.85 16.47 18.83
N ARG A 99 -32.83 17.65 19.46
CA ARG A 99 -33.99 18.24 20.12
C ARG A 99 -35.19 18.34 19.18
N LYS A 100 -34.97 18.80 17.94
CA LYS A 100 -36.02 18.86 16.90
C LYS A 100 -36.55 17.46 16.57
N ALA A 101 -35.66 16.48 16.43
CA ALA A 101 -36.01 15.10 16.08
C ALA A 101 -36.74 14.33 17.19
N LEU A 102 -36.55 14.73 18.46
CA LEU A 102 -37.20 14.09 19.61
C LEU A 102 -38.57 14.67 19.96
N LYS A 103 -38.97 15.82 19.40
CA LYS A 103 -40.29 16.44 19.65
C LYS A 103 -41.49 15.48 19.56
N PRO A 104 -41.58 14.53 18.60
CA PRO A 104 -42.69 13.59 18.52
C PRO A 104 -42.81 12.64 19.72
N PHE A 105 -41.78 12.52 20.56
CA PHE A 105 -41.76 11.64 21.73
C PHE A 105 -42.08 12.37 23.04
N LYS A 106 -42.60 13.59 22.97
CA LYS A 106 -42.97 14.35 24.17
C LYS A 106 -43.97 13.57 25.02
N GLY A 107 -43.64 13.37 26.30
CA GLY A 107 -44.45 12.57 27.23
C GLY A 107 -44.33 11.05 27.08
N ASN A 108 -43.52 10.54 26.14
CA ASN A 108 -43.29 9.11 25.95
C ASN A 108 -41.99 8.66 26.66
N ASN A 109 -42.17 7.96 27.78
CA ASN A 109 -41.06 7.46 28.60
C ASN A 109 -40.76 5.97 28.39
N ASN A 110 -41.30 5.35 27.33
CA ASN A 110 -41.09 3.94 27.01
C ASN A 110 -40.09 3.74 25.86
N ILE A 111 -39.90 4.74 25.01
CA ILE A 111 -38.96 4.69 23.90
C ILE A 111 -37.56 5.02 24.41
N ILE A 112 -36.60 4.14 24.13
CA ILE A 112 -35.19 4.37 24.42
C ILE A 112 -34.52 4.87 23.14
N ILE A 113 -33.71 5.91 23.26
CA ILE A 113 -32.88 6.41 22.17
C ILE A 113 -31.42 6.32 22.55
N MET A 114 -30.59 6.03 21.57
CA MET A 114 -29.14 6.14 21.68
C MET A 114 -28.69 7.21 20.69
N PHE A 115 -27.92 8.17 21.16
CA PHE A 115 -27.25 9.14 20.31
C PHE A 115 -25.77 8.79 20.24
N THR A 116 -25.21 8.76 19.04
CA THR A 116 -23.77 8.63 18.81
C THR A 116 -23.34 9.60 17.71
N ASP A 117 -22.05 9.88 17.60
CA ASP A 117 -21.51 10.38 16.34
C ASP A 117 -21.41 9.26 15.30
N SER A 118 -20.96 9.61 14.09
CA SER A 118 -20.87 8.68 12.96
C SER A 118 -19.51 8.62 12.28
N TYR A 119 -18.79 9.74 12.14
CA TYR A 119 -17.55 9.75 11.36
C TYR A 119 -16.42 8.91 12.00
N ASP A 120 -16.45 8.79 13.32
CA ASP A 120 -15.44 8.14 14.15
C ASP A 120 -16.03 7.13 15.14
N VAL A 121 -17.19 6.55 14.80
CA VAL A 121 -17.88 5.56 15.63
C VAL A 121 -18.08 4.26 14.85
N MET A 122 -18.06 3.14 15.56
CA MET A 122 -18.37 1.80 15.04
C MET A 122 -19.14 0.99 16.07
N PHE A 123 -20.15 0.24 15.63
CA PHE A 123 -20.84 -0.75 16.46
C PHE A 123 -20.07 -2.07 16.48
N LEU A 124 -19.99 -2.69 17.66
CA LEU A 124 -19.31 -3.96 17.93
C LEU A 124 -20.25 -5.09 18.36
N GLY A 125 -21.54 -4.82 18.54
CA GLY A 125 -22.52 -5.84 18.91
C GLY A 125 -23.96 -5.37 18.73
N PRO A 126 -24.94 -6.30 18.82
CA PRO A 126 -26.34 -6.04 18.47
C PRO A 126 -27.08 -5.17 19.52
N PRO A 127 -28.14 -4.45 19.11
CA PRO A 127 -28.86 -3.49 19.96
C PRO A 127 -29.49 -4.11 21.21
N GLU A 128 -29.84 -5.40 21.18
CA GLU A 128 -30.39 -6.12 22.34
C GLU A 128 -29.36 -6.21 23.47
N LYS A 129 -28.07 -6.39 23.15
CA LYS A 129 -26.99 -6.38 24.15
C LYS A 129 -26.82 -4.98 24.75
N VAL A 130 -26.94 -3.93 23.93
CA VAL A 130 -26.87 -2.53 24.39
C VAL A 130 -28.01 -2.26 25.37
N LEU A 131 -29.25 -2.62 25.02
CA LEU A 131 -30.40 -2.46 25.90
C LEU A 131 -30.28 -3.27 27.19
N ALA A 132 -29.78 -4.51 27.11
CA ALA A 132 -29.58 -5.33 28.29
C ALA A 132 -28.56 -4.72 29.25
N LYS A 133 -27.45 -4.16 28.74
CA LYS A 133 -26.47 -3.42 29.56
C LYS A 133 -27.07 -2.12 30.10
N PHE A 134 -27.78 -1.34 29.30
CA PHE A 134 -28.44 -0.11 29.74
C PHE A 134 -29.43 -0.35 30.89
N LYS A 135 -30.27 -1.38 30.79
CA LYS A 135 -31.23 -1.74 31.85
C LYS A 135 -30.55 -2.11 33.18
N LYS A 136 -29.31 -2.62 33.15
CA LYS A 136 -28.54 -2.93 34.38
C LYS A 136 -28.04 -1.69 35.11
N PHE A 137 -27.95 -0.53 34.45
CA PHE A 137 -27.57 0.72 35.12
C PHE A 137 -28.65 1.26 36.05
N ASP A 138 -29.90 0.78 35.96
CA ASP A 138 -31.07 1.35 36.65
C ASP A 138 -31.11 2.90 36.58
N SER A 139 -30.91 3.41 35.37
CA SER A 139 -30.72 4.83 35.08
C SER A 139 -31.68 5.28 33.99
N ARG A 140 -32.02 6.57 33.95
CA ARG A 140 -32.84 7.10 32.83
C ARG A 140 -32.00 7.62 31.67
N VAL A 141 -30.77 8.04 31.96
CA VAL A 141 -29.77 8.46 30.97
C VAL A 141 -28.39 7.95 31.38
N VAL A 142 -27.66 7.34 30.45
CA VAL A 142 -26.27 6.90 30.62
C VAL A 142 -25.42 7.53 29.52
N PHE A 143 -24.39 8.28 29.92
CA PHE A 143 -23.41 8.86 29.01
C PHE A 143 -22.16 7.98 28.92
N SER A 144 -21.45 8.04 27.79
CA SER A 144 -20.12 7.45 27.68
C SER A 144 -19.14 8.17 28.63
N ALA A 145 -18.19 7.40 29.17
CA ALA A 145 -17.17 7.89 30.08
C ALA A 145 -15.78 7.89 29.42
N GLU A 146 -14.93 8.86 29.74
CA GLU A 146 -13.56 8.93 29.26
C GLU A 146 -12.55 9.22 30.39
N VAL A 147 -11.27 9.10 30.05
CA VAL A 147 -10.14 9.31 30.98
C VAL A 147 -9.81 10.79 31.17
N LEU A 148 -9.99 11.63 30.14
CA LEU A 148 -9.61 13.03 30.17
C LEU A 148 -10.80 13.96 30.44
N LEU A 149 -10.60 14.99 31.25
CA LEU A 149 -11.59 16.05 31.40
C LEU A 149 -11.32 17.17 30.38
N TRP A 150 -12.33 17.45 29.57
CA TRP A 150 -12.35 18.52 28.57
C TRP A 150 -13.74 19.20 28.59
N PRO A 151 -13.91 20.41 28.04
CA PRO A 151 -12.85 21.41 27.84
C PRO A 151 -12.37 22.03 29.15
N ASP A 152 -13.21 22.05 30.19
CA ASP A 152 -12.92 22.75 31.44
C ASP A 152 -12.39 21.81 32.53
N LYS A 153 -11.06 21.76 32.65
CA LYS A 153 -10.35 20.96 33.67
C LYS A 153 -10.68 21.37 35.11
N SER A 154 -11.17 22.60 35.33
CA SER A 154 -11.49 23.08 36.69
C SER A 154 -12.67 22.33 37.32
N LEU A 155 -13.51 21.68 36.51
CA LEU A 155 -14.67 20.92 36.96
C LEU A 155 -14.32 19.55 37.56
N ALA A 156 -13.05 19.12 37.52
CA ALA A 156 -12.62 17.80 37.99
C ALA A 156 -13.04 17.44 39.44
N PRO A 157 -13.04 18.38 40.42
CA PRO A 157 -13.48 18.11 41.78
C PRO A 157 -14.99 17.86 41.91
N GLU A 158 -15.81 18.32 40.95
CA GLU A 158 -17.27 18.18 41.00
C GLU A 158 -17.74 16.78 40.54
N PHE A 159 -16.89 16.03 39.84
CA PHE A 159 -17.19 14.68 39.40
C PHE A 159 -17.14 13.67 40.57
N PRO A 160 -18.12 12.74 40.65
CA PRO A 160 -18.10 11.66 41.62
C PRO A 160 -16.81 10.82 41.55
N VAL A 161 -16.39 10.26 42.68
CA VAL A 161 -15.29 9.29 42.73
C VAL A 161 -15.73 7.98 42.05
N THR A 162 -14.84 7.39 41.26
CA THR A 162 -15.04 6.10 40.57
C THR A 162 -13.80 5.22 40.80
N GLU A 163 -13.98 3.91 40.65
CA GLU A 163 -12.91 2.90 40.78
C GLU A 163 -12.04 2.78 39.51
N THR A 164 -12.48 3.37 38.40
CA THR A 164 -11.80 3.29 37.10
C THR A 164 -11.26 4.65 36.67
N SER A 165 -10.33 4.65 35.70
CA SER A 165 -9.82 5.87 35.06
C SER A 165 -10.89 6.61 34.25
N TYR A 166 -11.94 5.92 33.80
CA TYR A 166 -13.07 6.47 33.04
C TYR A 166 -14.00 7.28 33.95
N LYS A 167 -13.57 8.48 34.35
CA LYS A 167 -14.26 9.32 35.34
C LYS A 167 -15.15 10.39 34.72
N TYR A 168 -14.79 10.90 33.56
CA TYR A 168 -15.37 12.12 33.02
C TYR A 168 -16.38 11.82 31.91
N LEU A 169 -17.33 12.74 31.71
CA LEU A 169 -18.26 12.66 30.58
C LEU A 169 -17.48 12.90 29.29
N ASN A 170 -17.67 12.04 28.29
CA ASN A 170 -16.84 12.05 27.10
C ASN A 170 -17.09 13.22 26.14
N SER A 171 -16.01 13.80 25.62
CA SER A 171 -15.98 14.28 24.23
C SER A 171 -14.66 14.37 23.45
N GLY A 172 -13.61 13.65 23.83
CA GLY A 172 -12.39 13.64 23.01
C GLY A 172 -11.52 14.88 23.21
N GLY A 173 -11.07 15.05 24.45
CA GLY A 173 -10.10 16.09 24.78
C GLY A 173 -8.75 15.96 24.07
N GLU A 174 -8.11 17.09 23.85
CA GLU A 174 -6.76 17.17 23.30
C GLU A 174 -5.72 16.60 24.29
N THR A 175 -4.85 15.70 23.85
CA THR A 175 -3.57 15.42 24.53
C THR A 175 -2.49 16.29 23.92
N SER A 176 -1.86 17.13 24.74
CA SER A 176 -0.49 17.57 24.45
C SER A 176 0.41 16.34 24.28
N ALA A 177 1.40 16.42 23.39
CA ALA A 177 2.18 15.36 22.78
C ALA A 177 2.92 14.32 23.68
N ASP A 178 2.62 14.22 24.98
CA ASP A 178 3.46 13.52 25.96
C ASP A 178 2.94 12.14 26.42
N THR A 179 1.88 11.58 25.84
CA THR A 179 1.39 10.22 26.21
C THR A 179 1.24 9.24 25.04
N ALA A 180 1.88 9.50 23.90
CA ALA A 180 2.02 8.52 22.81
C ALA A 180 3.37 7.77 22.91
N THR A 181 3.67 7.15 24.06
CA THR A 181 4.89 6.36 24.25
C THR A 181 4.55 4.90 24.55
N ALA A 182 4.32 4.16 23.47
CA ALA A 182 4.55 2.72 23.32
C ALA A 182 4.29 2.43 21.83
N ILE A 183 5.20 2.77 20.91
CA ILE A 183 6.49 2.11 20.68
C ILE A 183 7.53 3.14 20.19
N SER A 184 8.76 2.98 20.70
CA SER A 184 9.99 3.77 20.46
C SER A 184 10.04 5.15 21.12
N ALA A 185 11.09 5.32 21.92
CA ALA A 185 11.39 6.50 22.71
C ALA A 185 12.36 7.44 21.98
N ILE A 186 12.34 8.70 22.43
CA ILE A 186 13.36 9.78 22.33
C ILE A 186 12.99 10.96 21.42
N ASP A 187 12.77 12.06 22.15
CA ASP A 187 13.11 13.46 21.93
C ASP A 187 12.14 14.51 21.36
N THR A 188 12.25 15.64 22.06
CA THR A 188 11.48 16.86 22.03
C THR A 188 11.90 17.80 20.91
N HIS A 189 10.92 18.43 20.25
CA HIS A 189 10.77 19.89 20.19
C HIS A 189 9.44 20.26 19.50
N GLN A 190 8.83 21.32 20.01
CA GLN A 190 7.50 21.80 19.64
C GLN A 190 7.42 22.32 18.20
N ASN A 191 6.33 21.99 17.51
CA ASN A 191 5.60 22.94 16.67
C ASN A 191 4.13 22.50 16.56
N GLN A 192 3.25 23.32 17.13
CA GLN A 192 1.79 23.15 17.08
C GLN A 192 1.30 23.37 15.65
N THR A 193 0.85 22.31 14.98
CA THR A 193 0.03 22.41 13.79
C THR A 193 -1.41 22.11 14.14
N ASN A 194 -2.30 23.09 13.92
CA ASN A 194 -3.74 23.02 14.10
C ASN A 194 -4.33 21.72 13.51
N ARG A 195 -4.59 20.73 14.37
CA ARG A 195 -5.41 19.55 14.03
C ARG A 195 -6.88 19.91 14.27
N THR A 196 -7.71 19.61 13.29
CA THR A 196 -9.16 19.74 13.38
C THR A 196 -9.73 18.55 14.16
N ASP A 197 -9.63 18.60 15.49
CA ASP A 197 -10.13 17.56 16.37
C ASP A 197 -11.55 17.88 16.84
N VAL A 198 -12.52 17.20 16.22
CA VAL A 198 -13.96 17.36 16.44
C VAL A 198 -14.36 16.89 17.85
N VAL A 199 -15.33 17.57 18.48
CA VAL A 199 -15.93 17.27 19.79
C VAL A 199 -17.09 16.28 19.61
N HIS A 200 -17.09 15.17 20.35
CA HIS A 200 -17.96 14.01 20.05
C HIS A 200 -18.70 13.45 21.28
N LYS A 201 -19.88 12.83 21.15
CA LYS A 201 -20.61 12.27 22.30
C LYS A 201 -21.43 11.04 21.95
N SER A 202 -21.46 10.10 22.89
CA SER A 202 -22.39 8.97 22.87
C SER A 202 -23.16 8.86 24.18
N PHE A 203 -24.48 8.69 24.11
CA PHE A 203 -25.33 8.42 25.28
C PHE A 203 -26.58 7.61 24.91
N ILE A 204 -27.21 7.01 25.91
CA ILE A 204 -28.45 6.25 25.78
C ILE A 204 -29.41 6.64 26.90
N GLY A 205 -30.70 6.78 26.60
CA GLY A 205 -31.71 7.12 27.59
C GLY A 205 -33.12 7.14 27.04
N TYR A 206 -34.09 7.43 27.90
CA TYR A 206 -35.49 7.52 27.49
C TYR A 206 -35.77 8.82 26.75
N ALA A 207 -36.49 8.74 25.62
CA ALA A 207 -36.74 9.84 24.71
C ALA A 207 -37.41 11.05 25.39
N GLY A 208 -38.45 10.82 26.19
CA GLY A 208 -39.18 11.86 26.91
C GLY A 208 -38.30 12.62 27.91
N ASP A 209 -37.49 11.91 28.70
CA ASP A 209 -36.57 12.53 29.67
C ASP A 209 -35.49 13.37 28.97
N ILE A 210 -34.91 12.84 27.88
CA ILE A 210 -33.90 13.56 27.11
C ILE A 210 -34.51 14.81 26.48
N LEU A 211 -35.71 14.72 25.90
CA LEU A 211 -36.38 15.88 25.32
C LEU A 211 -36.64 16.96 26.38
N GLU A 212 -37.11 16.60 27.58
CA GLU A 212 -37.35 17.55 28.67
C GLU A 212 -36.05 18.29 29.05
N ILE A 213 -34.93 17.57 29.19
CA ILE A 213 -33.60 18.16 29.45
C ILE A 213 -33.22 19.16 28.34
N LEU A 214 -33.42 18.80 27.07
CA LEU A 214 -33.05 19.63 25.92
C LEU A 214 -33.98 20.85 25.73
N GLU A 215 -35.23 20.77 26.19
CA GLU A 215 -36.18 21.89 26.16
C GLU A 215 -35.93 22.88 27.31
N GLU A 216 -35.67 22.39 28.53
CA GLU A 216 -35.41 23.22 29.72
C GLU A 216 -34.07 23.95 29.65
N HIS A 217 -33.10 23.41 28.91
CA HIS A 217 -31.76 23.95 28.79
C HIS A 217 -31.38 24.15 27.32
N PRO A 218 -31.72 25.28 26.68
CA PRO A 218 -31.35 25.55 25.29
C PRO A 218 -29.84 25.82 25.14
N VAL A 219 -29.31 25.52 23.94
CA VAL A 219 -27.91 25.70 23.55
C VAL A 219 -27.83 26.35 22.17
N LYS A 220 -26.83 27.21 21.93
CA LYS A 220 -26.60 27.78 20.59
C LYS A 220 -25.94 26.76 19.67
N ASN A 221 -25.98 26.98 18.37
CA ASN A 221 -25.39 26.04 17.41
C ASN A 221 -23.86 25.92 17.60
N GLU A 222 -23.21 27.04 17.90
CA GLU A 222 -21.75 27.16 18.04
C GLU A 222 -21.24 26.87 19.45
N ASP A 223 -22.14 26.74 20.44
CA ASP A 223 -21.75 26.43 21.82
C ASP A 223 -21.15 25.03 21.90
N ASP A 224 -20.26 24.84 22.88
CA ASP A 224 -19.64 23.55 23.13
C ASP A 224 -20.67 22.57 23.67
N ASP A 225 -20.85 21.51 22.91
CA ASP A 225 -21.85 20.54 23.23
C ASP A 225 -21.40 19.74 24.49
N GLN A 226 -20.12 19.38 24.65
CA GLN A 226 -19.67 18.61 25.81
C GLN A 226 -19.84 19.38 27.10
N LEU A 227 -19.40 20.64 27.13
CA LEU A 227 -19.55 21.53 28.27
C LEU A 227 -21.02 21.66 28.64
N TYR A 228 -21.91 21.70 27.65
CA TYR A 228 -23.36 21.67 27.86
C TYR A 228 -23.80 20.41 28.63
N TYR A 229 -23.51 19.19 28.16
CA TYR A 229 -23.91 17.97 28.90
C TYR A 229 -23.14 17.78 30.21
N THR A 230 -21.89 18.23 30.29
CA THR A 230 -21.10 18.19 31.53
C THR A 230 -21.75 19.04 32.61
N LYS A 231 -22.14 20.28 32.29
CA LYS A 231 -22.86 21.15 33.23
C LYS A 231 -24.20 20.57 33.65
N LEU A 232 -24.93 19.91 32.74
CA LEU A 232 -26.17 19.21 33.06
C LEU A 232 -25.94 18.03 34.01
N PHE A 233 -24.89 17.24 33.78
CA PHE A 233 -24.53 16.09 34.62
C PHE A 233 -24.02 16.52 36.00
N LEU A 234 -23.26 17.60 36.10
CA LEU A 234 -22.74 18.12 37.37
C LEU A 234 -23.82 18.80 38.21
N ASN A 235 -24.92 19.25 37.60
CA ASN A 235 -26.08 19.72 38.34
C ASN A 235 -26.71 18.57 39.13
N LYS A 236 -26.47 18.54 40.44
CA LYS A 236 -26.92 17.50 41.35
C LYS A 236 -28.44 17.25 41.26
N THR A 237 -29.23 18.32 41.18
CA THR A 237 -30.70 18.23 41.11
C THR A 237 -31.15 17.51 39.83
N LEU A 238 -30.57 17.87 38.68
CA LEU A 238 -30.88 17.22 37.41
C LEU A 238 -30.37 15.78 37.37
N ARG A 239 -29.15 15.55 37.85
CA ARG A 239 -28.54 14.21 37.92
C ARG A 239 -29.37 13.25 38.76
N GLU A 240 -29.93 13.71 39.88
CA GLU A 240 -30.81 12.92 40.74
C GLU A 240 -32.20 12.74 40.10
N LYS A 241 -32.83 13.82 39.56
CA LYS A 241 -34.13 13.79 38.87
C LYS A 241 -34.14 12.75 37.75
N TYR A 242 -33.13 12.77 36.88
CA TYR A 242 -33.04 11.89 35.71
C TYR A 242 -32.18 10.65 35.93
N ARG A 243 -31.69 10.41 37.16
CA ARG A 243 -30.79 9.29 37.48
C ARG A 243 -29.66 9.15 36.44
N MET A 244 -28.98 10.25 36.14
CA MET A 244 -27.93 10.25 35.11
C MET A 244 -26.69 9.50 35.62
N ARG A 245 -26.09 8.66 34.77
CA ARG A 245 -24.85 7.93 35.06
C ARG A 245 -23.84 8.05 33.93
N LEU A 246 -22.59 7.73 34.25
CA LEU A 246 -21.53 7.53 33.27
C LEU A 246 -21.19 6.03 33.20
N ASP A 247 -20.86 5.55 32.00
CA ASP A 247 -20.42 4.17 31.76
C ASP A 247 -18.94 3.98 32.17
N HIS A 248 -18.67 4.07 33.48
CA HIS A 248 -17.33 4.01 34.05
C HIS A 248 -16.55 2.71 33.75
N LYS A 249 -17.24 1.64 33.33
CA LYS A 249 -16.60 0.36 33.00
C LYS A 249 -16.38 0.15 31.50
N ALA A 250 -16.76 1.13 30.67
CA ALA A 250 -16.81 0.99 29.22
C ALA A 250 -17.60 -0.25 28.78
N SER A 251 -18.71 -0.52 29.47
CA SER A 251 -19.53 -1.70 29.23
C SER A 251 -20.34 -1.58 27.94
N ILE A 252 -20.81 -0.37 27.60
CA ILE A 252 -21.52 -0.06 26.36
C ILE A 252 -20.58 0.72 25.45
N PHE A 253 -20.00 1.81 25.94
CA PHE A 253 -19.24 2.77 25.15
C PHE A 253 -17.75 2.72 25.49
N GLN A 254 -16.91 2.50 24.49
CA GLN A 254 -15.46 2.61 24.61
C GLN A 254 -14.95 3.81 23.83
N ASN A 255 -14.39 4.77 24.56
CA ASN A 255 -13.64 5.88 23.99
C ASN A 255 -12.16 5.49 23.93
N ILE A 256 -11.50 5.69 22.79
CA ILE A 256 -10.11 5.24 22.57
C ILE A 256 -9.10 6.24 23.15
N ASN A 257 -9.41 7.52 23.15
CA ASN A 257 -8.45 8.55 23.56
C ASN A 257 -7.98 8.37 25.00
N ALA A 258 -6.65 8.39 25.19
CA ALA A 258 -5.97 8.04 26.44
C ALA A 258 -6.29 6.65 27.03
N ALA A 259 -6.89 5.75 26.23
CA ALA A 259 -7.29 4.41 26.63
C ALA A 259 -6.82 3.33 25.63
N THR A 260 -6.00 3.67 24.62
CA THR A 260 -5.51 2.71 23.62
C THR A 260 -4.80 1.50 24.25
N GLN A 261 -4.08 1.71 25.36
CA GLN A 261 -3.36 0.65 26.09
C GLN A 261 -4.29 -0.29 26.86
N ASP A 262 -5.53 0.13 27.13
CA ASP A 262 -6.53 -0.69 27.79
C ASP A 262 -7.15 -1.69 26.81
N LEU A 263 -6.92 -1.56 25.50
CA LEU A 263 -7.63 -2.30 24.47
C LEU A 263 -6.81 -3.46 23.90
N ARG A 264 -7.47 -4.61 23.77
CA ARG A 264 -6.90 -5.79 23.11
C ARG A 264 -7.89 -6.39 22.13
N MET A 265 -7.42 -6.66 20.91
CA MET A 265 -8.15 -7.48 19.95
C MET A 265 -7.94 -8.96 20.26
N ASN A 266 -9.04 -9.71 20.35
CA ASN A 266 -9.06 -11.14 20.59
C ASN A 266 -9.84 -11.85 19.48
N VAL A 267 -9.55 -13.13 19.29
CA VAL A 267 -10.22 -13.97 18.29
C VAL A 267 -11.08 -15.02 19.00
N ASP A 268 -12.38 -14.99 18.74
CA ASP A 268 -13.31 -16.02 19.17
C ASP A 268 -13.08 -17.30 18.35
N LYS A 269 -12.31 -18.24 18.93
CA LYS A 269 -12.03 -19.54 18.33
C LYS A 269 -13.29 -20.42 18.18
N ALA A 270 -14.40 -20.09 18.84
CA ALA A 270 -15.66 -20.84 18.76
C ALA A 270 -16.53 -20.44 17.55
N LYS A 271 -16.06 -19.53 16.67
CA LYS A 271 -16.67 -19.14 15.39
C LYS A 271 -17.97 -18.33 15.46
N THR A 272 -18.35 -17.74 16.59
CA THR A 272 -19.63 -17.01 16.72
C THR A 272 -19.52 -15.50 16.50
N GLU A 273 -18.42 -14.88 16.95
CA GLU A 273 -18.25 -13.43 16.87
C GLU A 273 -17.03 -12.98 16.04
N GLY A 274 -16.10 -13.90 15.70
CA GLY A 274 -14.90 -13.60 14.91
C GLY A 274 -13.87 -12.82 15.75
N THR A 275 -13.41 -11.66 15.26
CA THR A 275 -12.54 -10.76 16.04
C THR A 275 -13.37 -9.81 16.90
N PHE A 276 -13.07 -9.73 18.20
CA PHE A 276 -13.74 -8.83 19.14
C PHE A 276 -12.74 -8.00 19.96
N LEU A 277 -13.23 -6.93 20.59
CA LEU A 277 -12.44 -6.02 21.41
C LEU A 277 -12.73 -6.25 22.89
N GLU A 278 -11.69 -6.31 23.70
CA GLU A 278 -11.77 -6.37 25.16
C GLU A 278 -11.08 -5.14 25.76
N ASN A 279 -11.72 -4.55 26.78
CA ASN A 279 -11.06 -3.61 27.69
C ASN A 279 -10.40 -4.41 28.82
N MET A 280 -9.08 -4.49 28.80
CA MET A 280 -8.28 -5.29 29.74
C MET A 280 -8.31 -4.77 31.17
N VAL A 281 -8.63 -3.49 31.38
CA VAL A 281 -8.72 -2.87 32.71
C VAL A 281 -10.03 -3.22 33.39
N THR A 282 -11.13 -3.23 32.64
CA THR A 282 -12.48 -3.45 33.18
C THR A 282 -12.99 -4.87 32.96
N GLY A 283 -12.36 -5.64 32.07
CA GLY A 283 -12.80 -6.96 31.63
C GLY A 283 -14.06 -6.94 30.76
N GLU A 284 -14.51 -5.77 30.32
CA GLU A 284 -15.72 -5.62 29.51
C GLU A 284 -15.44 -5.78 28.01
N THR A 285 -16.46 -6.25 27.29
CA THR A 285 -16.52 -6.21 25.84
C THR A 285 -17.46 -5.07 25.40
N PRO A 286 -16.91 -3.91 24.99
CA PRO A 286 -17.72 -2.76 24.62
C PRO A 286 -18.52 -3.01 23.34
N LEU A 287 -19.64 -2.29 23.20
CA LEU A 287 -20.60 -2.47 22.10
C LEU A 287 -20.59 -1.31 21.10
N VAL A 288 -20.07 -0.16 21.50
CA VAL A 288 -19.88 1.04 20.68
C VAL A 288 -18.45 1.49 20.88
N LEU A 289 -17.68 1.57 19.80
CA LEU A 289 -16.30 2.02 19.81
C LEU A 289 -16.20 3.41 19.19
N HIS A 290 -15.46 4.28 19.84
CA HIS A 290 -15.38 5.69 19.49
C HIS A 290 -13.93 6.17 19.45
N GLY A 291 -13.45 6.52 18.25
CA GLY A 291 -12.14 7.12 18.00
C GLY A 291 -12.14 8.63 18.25
N ASN A 292 -12.49 9.03 19.46
CA ASN A 292 -12.57 10.42 19.87
C ASN A 292 -11.18 11.10 19.88
N GLY A 293 -11.14 12.43 19.72
CA GLY A 293 -9.88 13.21 19.69
C GLY A 293 -8.87 12.69 18.66
N PRO A 294 -7.57 12.57 19.00
CA PRO A 294 -6.51 12.16 18.06
C PRO A 294 -6.52 10.66 17.72
N SER A 295 -7.48 9.88 18.21
CA SER A 295 -7.51 8.41 18.07
C SER A 295 -8.15 7.89 16.78
N LYS A 296 -8.33 8.73 15.76
CA LYS A 296 -8.91 8.35 14.46
C LYS A 296 -8.12 7.24 13.78
N LEU A 297 -6.79 7.31 13.82
CA LEU A 297 -5.91 6.30 13.23
C LEU A 297 -6.00 4.96 13.96
N ALA A 298 -6.04 4.97 15.28
CA ALA A 298 -6.27 3.77 16.08
C ALA A 298 -7.62 3.12 15.73
N LEU A 299 -8.68 3.92 15.57
CA LEU A 299 -9.97 3.41 15.12
C LEU A 299 -9.90 2.84 13.69
N ASN A 300 -9.20 3.49 12.77
CA ASN A 300 -9.01 3.00 11.40
C ASN A 300 -8.33 1.62 11.41
N PHE A 301 -7.25 1.49 12.18
CA PHE A 301 -6.56 0.21 12.38
C PHE A 301 -7.48 -0.87 12.94
N LEU A 302 -8.15 -0.61 14.07
CA LEU A 302 -9.06 -1.57 14.71
C LEU A 302 -10.22 -1.95 13.77
N SER A 303 -10.71 -1.00 12.96
CA SER A 303 -11.83 -1.22 12.05
C SER A 303 -11.52 -2.17 10.88
N ASN A 304 -10.25 -2.41 10.57
CA ASN A 304 -9.84 -3.42 9.61
C ASN A 304 -10.21 -4.84 10.08
N TYR A 305 -10.36 -5.04 11.39
CA TYR A 305 -10.63 -6.33 12.01
C TYR A 305 -12.04 -6.43 12.59
N LEU A 306 -12.43 -5.42 13.38
CA LEU A 306 -13.67 -5.40 14.13
C LEU A 306 -14.92 -5.27 13.23
N ALA A 307 -16.10 -5.51 13.81
CA ALA A 307 -17.37 -5.55 13.09
C ALA A 307 -17.31 -6.51 11.88
N ARG A 308 -16.73 -7.69 12.10
CA ARG A 308 -16.54 -8.74 11.08
C ARG A 308 -15.97 -8.14 9.79
N SER A 309 -14.89 -7.38 9.90
CA SER A 309 -14.18 -6.87 8.73
C SER A 309 -13.17 -7.88 8.22
N TRP A 310 -12.37 -8.43 9.13
CA TRP A 310 -11.40 -9.47 8.87
C TRP A 310 -11.20 -10.35 10.10
N ASP A 311 -11.09 -11.66 9.91
CA ASP A 311 -10.70 -12.59 10.96
C ASP A 311 -9.86 -13.76 10.39
N PRO A 312 -9.05 -14.46 11.20
CA PRO A 312 -8.19 -15.54 10.72
C PRO A 312 -8.92 -16.77 10.16
N ILE A 313 -10.23 -16.90 10.38
CA ILE A 313 -11.03 -18.07 9.98
C ILE A 313 -11.73 -17.79 8.64
N ASN A 314 -12.32 -16.61 8.47
CA ASN A 314 -13.12 -16.25 7.29
C ASN A 314 -12.38 -15.29 6.32
N GLY A 315 -11.21 -14.77 6.70
CA GLY A 315 -10.50 -13.75 5.94
C GLY A 315 -11.27 -12.43 5.89
N CYS A 316 -11.15 -11.70 4.78
CA CYS A 316 -11.81 -10.41 4.62
C CYS A 316 -13.31 -10.55 4.30
N THR A 317 -14.16 -10.36 5.30
CA THR A 317 -15.63 -10.36 5.13
C THR A 317 -16.20 -8.99 4.79
N ALA A 318 -15.44 -7.90 5.01
CA ALA A 318 -15.78 -6.55 4.54
C ALA A 318 -15.52 -6.32 3.05
N CYS A 319 -14.76 -7.19 2.41
CA CYS A 319 -14.41 -7.05 1.00
C CYS A 319 -15.64 -7.26 0.11
N PRO A 320 -15.76 -6.54 -1.02
CA PRO A 320 -16.87 -6.71 -1.95
C PRO A 320 -17.03 -8.18 -2.35
N ARG A 321 -18.25 -8.72 -2.20
CA ARG A 321 -18.60 -10.10 -2.57
C ARG A 321 -19.18 -10.20 -3.97
N GLU A 322 -19.88 -9.16 -4.39
CA GLU A 322 -20.46 -9.07 -5.72
C GLU A 322 -19.55 -8.22 -6.60
N PRO A 323 -19.12 -8.75 -7.75
CA PRO A 323 -18.30 -7.99 -8.66
C PRO A 323 -19.07 -6.78 -9.18
N LEU A 324 -18.40 -5.63 -9.24
CA LEU A 324 -18.87 -4.46 -9.95
C LEU A 324 -19.13 -4.86 -11.40
N ASN A 325 -20.33 -4.55 -11.91
CA ASN A 325 -20.66 -4.78 -13.30
C ASN A 325 -19.90 -3.79 -14.20
N LEU A 326 -18.72 -4.22 -14.67
CA LEU A 326 -17.90 -3.49 -15.63
C LEU A 326 -18.32 -3.85 -17.06
N SER A 327 -19.53 -3.42 -17.43
CA SER A 327 -20.03 -3.50 -18.81
C SER A 327 -19.86 -2.14 -19.52
N PRO A 328 -19.74 -2.11 -20.86
CA PRO A 328 -19.76 -0.86 -21.61
C PRO A 328 -21.00 0.00 -21.28
N PRO A 329 -20.85 1.33 -21.12
CA PRO A 329 -19.61 2.07 -21.22
C PRO A 329 -18.73 1.94 -19.96
N PHE A 330 -17.48 1.52 -20.14
CA PHE A 330 -16.49 1.48 -19.07
C PHE A 330 -16.23 2.90 -18.50
N PRO A 331 -15.92 3.05 -17.20
CA PRO A 331 -15.57 4.34 -16.59
C PRO A 331 -14.45 5.08 -17.36
N LEU A 332 -14.51 6.41 -17.41
CA LEU A 332 -13.42 7.19 -17.99
C LEU A 332 -12.29 7.36 -16.97
N ILE A 333 -11.07 6.94 -17.33
CA ILE A 333 -9.92 6.95 -16.43
C ILE A 333 -8.84 7.90 -16.94
N MET A 334 -8.30 8.75 -16.07
CA MET A 334 -7.02 9.43 -16.32
C MET A 334 -5.91 8.62 -15.69
N MET A 335 -5.06 8.00 -16.51
CA MET A 335 -3.83 7.37 -16.08
C MET A 335 -2.71 8.41 -16.08
N ALA A 336 -2.18 8.71 -14.90
CA ALA A 336 -1.08 9.65 -14.69
C ALA A 336 0.19 8.88 -14.29
N ILE A 337 1.15 8.86 -15.20
CA ILE A 337 2.46 8.22 -15.04
C ILE A 337 3.49 9.27 -14.60
N PHE A 338 4.22 8.99 -13.53
CA PHE A 338 5.25 9.90 -13.01
C PHE A 338 6.63 9.23 -12.99
N ILE A 339 7.60 9.91 -13.61
CA ILE A 339 9.01 9.51 -13.67
C ILE A 339 9.86 10.62 -13.03
N PRO A 340 9.80 10.75 -11.69
CA PRO A 340 10.51 11.83 -10.97
C PRO A 340 12.02 11.58 -10.82
N TRP A 341 12.47 10.32 -10.92
CA TRP A 341 13.86 9.91 -10.73
C TRP A 341 14.34 8.96 -11.83
N ASN A 342 15.66 8.85 -11.99
CA ASN A 342 16.23 7.81 -12.85
C ASN A 342 15.83 6.46 -12.28
N THR A 343 15.24 5.61 -13.12
CA THR A 343 14.58 4.38 -12.69
C THR A 343 15.04 3.26 -13.63
N PRO A 344 15.63 2.17 -13.10
CA PRO A 344 16.06 1.06 -13.93
C PRO A 344 14.85 0.31 -14.51
N PHE A 345 15.05 -0.40 -15.61
CA PHE A 345 14.01 -1.24 -16.25
C PHE A 345 12.73 -0.49 -16.66
N LEU A 346 12.85 0.81 -17.00
CA LEU A 346 11.71 1.62 -17.43
C LEU A 346 11.06 1.11 -18.74
N GLY A 347 11.82 0.40 -19.58
CA GLY A 347 11.25 -0.26 -20.77
C GLY A 347 10.23 -1.33 -20.39
N GLU A 348 10.59 -2.23 -19.47
CA GLU A 348 9.71 -3.27 -18.94
C GLU A 348 8.52 -2.67 -18.16
N PHE A 349 8.71 -1.52 -17.51
CA PHE A 349 7.61 -0.76 -16.93
C PHE A 349 6.58 -0.38 -18.02
N PHE A 350 7.02 0.20 -19.14
CA PHE A 350 6.12 0.59 -20.22
C PHE A 350 5.45 -0.60 -20.91
N GLU A 351 6.16 -1.72 -21.09
CA GLU A 351 5.57 -2.99 -21.57
C GLU A 351 4.43 -3.45 -20.65
N LYS A 352 4.61 -3.36 -19.33
CA LYS A 352 3.56 -3.71 -18.35
C LYS A 352 2.36 -2.74 -18.42
N ILE A 353 2.60 -1.45 -18.58
CA ILE A 353 1.53 -0.45 -18.80
C ILE A 353 0.74 -0.77 -20.07
N GLU A 354 1.43 -1.12 -21.16
CA GLU A 354 0.78 -1.47 -22.42
C GLU A 354 -0.11 -2.72 -22.29
N ASN A 355 0.32 -3.69 -21.48
CA ASN A 355 -0.35 -4.96 -21.25
C ASN A 355 -1.56 -4.89 -20.29
N LEU A 356 -1.83 -3.73 -19.68
CA LEU A 356 -3.02 -3.57 -18.83
C LEU A 356 -4.29 -3.85 -19.64
N THR A 357 -5.18 -4.69 -19.10
CA THR A 357 -6.35 -5.21 -19.83
C THR A 357 -7.50 -4.20 -19.97
N TYR A 358 -7.40 -3.03 -19.36
CA TYR A 358 -8.44 -2.00 -19.43
C TYR A 358 -8.50 -1.36 -20.83
N PRO A 359 -9.69 -1.06 -21.38
CA PRO A 359 -9.80 -0.48 -22.71
C PRO A 359 -9.06 0.87 -22.82
N LYS A 360 -7.94 0.90 -23.58
CA LYS A 360 -7.10 2.10 -23.76
C LYS A 360 -7.89 3.30 -24.31
N ASN A 361 -8.89 3.07 -25.17
CA ASN A 361 -9.80 4.11 -25.69
C ASN A 361 -10.74 4.73 -24.63
N ARG A 362 -10.76 4.19 -23.41
CA ARG A 362 -11.45 4.73 -22.22
C ARG A 362 -10.45 5.30 -21.20
N MET A 363 -9.20 5.48 -21.61
CA MET A 363 -8.13 6.02 -20.79
C MET A 363 -7.54 7.26 -21.44
N MET A 364 -7.28 8.28 -20.64
CA MET A 364 -6.45 9.42 -21.01
C MET A 364 -5.10 9.28 -20.34
N LEU A 365 -4.04 9.52 -21.09
CA LEU A 365 -2.67 9.36 -20.65
C LEU A 365 -2.08 10.72 -20.24
N PHE A 366 -1.53 10.81 -19.04
CA PHE A 366 -0.72 11.94 -18.60
C PHE A 366 0.65 11.37 -18.22
N ILE A 367 1.72 11.84 -18.85
CA ILE A 367 3.08 11.39 -18.53
C ILE A 367 3.90 12.59 -18.10
N TYR A 368 4.50 12.48 -16.92
CA TYR A 368 5.49 13.40 -16.42
C TYR A 368 6.85 12.70 -16.38
N ASN A 369 7.82 13.23 -17.12
CA ASN A 369 9.21 12.83 -17.04
C ASN A 369 10.06 14.00 -16.55
N ASN A 370 10.80 13.80 -15.46
CA ASN A 370 11.75 14.79 -14.96
C ASN A 370 13.21 14.46 -15.35
N MET A 371 13.44 13.33 -16.00
CA MET A 371 14.78 12.78 -16.19
C MET A 371 15.18 12.73 -17.66
N ALA A 372 16.18 13.52 -18.03
CA ALA A 372 16.67 13.59 -19.40
C ALA A 372 17.15 12.24 -19.95
N TYR A 373 17.69 11.36 -19.09
CA TYR A 373 18.07 9.99 -19.46
C TYR A 373 16.92 9.18 -20.06
N HIS A 374 15.68 9.46 -19.64
CA HIS A 374 14.50 8.72 -20.05
C HIS A 374 13.72 9.37 -21.20
N ASP A 375 14.12 10.56 -21.69
CA ASP A 375 13.35 11.29 -22.70
C ASP A 375 13.14 10.47 -23.99
N GLU A 376 14.20 9.85 -24.53
CA GLU A 376 14.11 9.04 -25.76
C GLU A 376 13.12 7.87 -25.61
N LEU A 377 13.17 7.17 -24.47
CA LEU A 377 12.30 6.02 -24.20
C LEU A 377 10.84 6.46 -24.03
N VAL A 378 10.60 7.58 -23.34
CA VAL A 378 9.26 8.15 -23.14
C VAL A 378 8.66 8.64 -24.47
N ASP A 379 9.46 9.34 -25.28
CA ASP A 379 9.04 9.83 -26.60
C ASP A 379 8.68 8.65 -27.52
N THR A 380 9.51 7.61 -27.56
CA THR A 380 9.23 6.37 -28.31
C THR A 380 7.92 5.73 -27.86
N PHE A 381 7.71 5.57 -26.56
CA PHE A 381 6.47 5.01 -26.03
C PHE A 381 5.24 5.81 -26.47
N ILE A 382 5.31 7.14 -26.41
CA ILE A 382 4.22 8.03 -26.83
C ILE A 382 3.95 7.90 -28.34
N GLU A 383 5.00 7.92 -29.16
CA GLU A 383 4.88 7.79 -30.63
C GLU A 383 4.20 6.48 -31.03
N GLU A 384 4.55 5.37 -30.37
CA GLU A 384 4.03 4.04 -30.69
C GLU A 384 2.64 3.77 -30.09
N ASN A 385 2.35 4.30 -28.90
CA ASN A 385 1.17 3.87 -28.13
C ASN A 385 0.08 4.93 -27.97
N ALA A 386 0.39 6.23 -28.06
CA ALA A 386 -0.56 7.28 -27.69
C ALA A 386 -1.85 7.29 -28.53
N GLY A 387 -1.80 6.79 -29.77
CA GLY A 387 -2.97 6.66 -30.65
C GLY A 387 -4.02 5.64 -30.18
N GLN A 388 -3.67 4.73 -29.26
CA GLN A 388 -4.60 3.77 -28.67
C GLN A 388 -5.42 4.39 -27.51
N TYR A 389 -4.93 5.49 -26.94
CA TYR A 389 -5.55 6.20 -25.82
C TYR A 389 -6.52 7.28 -26.31
N LEU A 390 -7.48 7.66 -25.46
CA LEU A 390 -8.47 8.69 -25.81
C LEU A 390 -7.81 10.06 -26.06
N SER A 391 -6.78 10.39 -25.29
CA SER A 391 -5.90 11.55 -25.47
C SER A 391 -4.66 11.37 -24.62
N HIS A 392 -3.59 12.10 -24.95
CA HIS A 392 -2.37 12.11 -24.14
C HIS A 392 -1.91 13.54 -23.83
N LYS A 393 -1.16 13.71 -22.74
CA LYS A 393 -0.39 14.91 -22.44
C LYS A 393 0.93 14.52 -21.79
N GLN A 394 2.02 15.13 -22.27
CA GLN A 394 3.36 14.93 -21.75
C GLN A 394 3.87 16.22 -21.08
N ILE A 395 4.63 16.06 -20.02
CA ILE A 395 5.59 17.05 -19.50
C ILE A 395 6.96 16.38 -19.59
N ALA A 396 7.86 16.98 -20.36
CA ALA A 396 9.19 16.44 -20.61
C ALA A 396 10.21 17.00 -19.62
N SER A 397 11.39 16.38 -19.52
CA SER A 397 12.42 16.77 -18.56
C SER A 397 12.84 18.24 -18.73
N LYS A 398 12.92 18.71 -19.98
CA LYS A 398 13.26 20.09 -20.37
C LYS A 398 12.29 21.15 -19.87
N ASP A 399 11.06 20.77 -19.51
CA ASP A 399 10.05 21.70 -19.01
C ASP A 399 10.32 22.14 -17.56
N ASN A 400 11.25 21.46 -16.85
CA ASN A 400 11.69 21.79 -15.48
C ASN A 400 10.53 22.02 -14.50
N THR A 401 9.44 21.25 -14.65
CA THR A 401 8.26 21.36 -13.79
C THR A 401 8.48 20.56 -12.52
N PRO A 402 8.34 21.14 -11.31
CA PRO A 402 8.43 20.38 -10.08
C PRO A 402 7.34 19.30 -10.00
N GLU A 403 7.67 18.13 -9.46
CA GLU A 403 6.76 16.98 -9.37
C GLU A 403 5.41 17.34 -8.74
N SER A 404 5.41 18.10 -7.65
CA SER A 404 4.20 18.57 -6.97
C SER A 404 3.25 19.36 -7.88
N HIS A 405 3.81 20.14 -8.81
CA HIS A 405 3.04 20.91 -9.78
C HIS A 405 2.50 20.01 -10.89
N ALA A 406 3.29 19.03 -11.34
CA ALA A 406 2.86 18.04 -12.33
C ALA A 406 1.71 17.18 -11.79
N ARG A 407 1.81 16.67 -10.55
CA ARG A 407 0.73 15.91 -9.89
C ARG A 407 -0.55 16.72 -9.75
N ASN A 408 -0.43 17.98 -9.32
CA ASN A 408 -1.58 18.90 -9.24
C ASN A 408 -2.18 19.21 -10.61
N LEU A 409 -1.37 19.36 -11.67
CA LEU A 409 -1.87 19.57 -13.02
C LEU A 409 -2.65 18.35 -13.54
N ALA A 410 -2.15 17.14 -13.27
CA ALA A 410 -2.85 15.90 -13.64
C ALA A 410 -4.24 15.84 -12.98
N VAL A 411 -4.34 16.15 -11.68
CA VAL A 411 -5.64 16.25 -10.97
C VAL A 411 -6.55 17.31 -11.61
N GLN A 412 -6.02 18.49 -11.94
CA GLN A 412 -6.81 19.56 -12.57
C GLN A 412 -7.34 19.14 -13.95
N LEU A 413 -6.51 18.49 -14.77
CA LEU A 413 -6.92 17.97 -16.07
C LEU A 413 -8.00 16.90 -15.91
N CYS A 414 -7.84 16.03 -14.91
CA CYS A 414 -8.83 15.01 -14.58
C CYS A 414 -10.22 15.62 -14.27
N LEU A 415 -10.24 16.70 -13.49
CA LEU A 415 -11.46 17.45 -13.18
C LEU A 415 -12.07 18.13 -14.42
N VAL A 416 -11.26 18.81 -15.23
CA VAL A 416 -11.72 19.50 -16.45
C VAL A 416 -12.29 18.52 -17.47
N LYS A 417 -11.68 17.34 -17.60
CA LYS A 417 -12.11 16.27 -18.51
C LYS A 417 -13.24 15.41 -17.95
N LYS A 418 -13.67 15.65 -16.71
CA LYS A 418 -14.75 14.91 -16.02
C LYS A 418 -14.50 13.40 -15.97
N CYS A 419 -13.29 12.99 -15.59
CA CYS A 419 -12.99 11.56 -15.44
C CYS A 419 -13.77 10.97 -14.26
N ASP A 420 -14.09 9.68 -14.36
CA ASP A 420 -14.68 8.93 -13.26
C ASP A 420 -13.62 8.50 -12.23
N TYR A 421 -12.40 8.21 -12.72
CA TYR A 421 -11.28 7.83 -11.88
C TYR A 421 -9.96 8.48 -12.30
N PHE A 422 -9.09 8.71 -11.32
CA PHE A 422 -7.71 9.15 -11.47
C PHE A 422 -6.79 8.03 -10.99
N PHE A 423 -6.02 7.44 -11.91
CA PHE A 423 -5.12 6.34 -11.64
C PHE A 423 -3.67 6.82 -11.75
N THR A 424 -2.95 6.82 -10.63
CA THR A 424 -1.54 7.21 -10.58
C THR A 424 -0.66 5.98 -10.62
N VAL A 425 0.40 6.01 -11.44
CA VAL A 425 1.44 4.97 -11.50
C VAL A 425 2.81 5.62 -11.63
N ASP A 426 3.60 5.57 -10.57
CA ASP A 426 4.98 6.02 -10.59
C ASP A 426 5.87 4.96 -11.25
N SER A 427 6.96 5.40 -11.88
CA SER A 427 7.94 4.52 -12.57
C SER A 427 8.50 3.38 -11.72
N LEU A 428 8.49 3.50 -10.39
CA LEU A 428 8.92 2.43 -9.49
C LEU A 428 7.91 1.27 -9.38
N ALA A 429 6.64 1.50 -9.74
CA ALA A 429 5.53 0.56 -9.56
C ALA A 429 5.38 -0.37 -10.77
N HIS A 430 6.07 -1.50 -10.73
CA HIS A 430 6.01 -2.52 -11.77
C HIS A 430 4.77 -3.40 -11.61
N LEU A 431 3.75 -3.16 -12.44
CA LEU A 431 2.47 -3.89 -12.41
C LEU A 431 2.58 -5.21 -13.18
N ASP A 432 2.99 -6.29 -12.51
CA ASP A 432 3.12 -7.60 -13.14
C ASP A 432 1.76 -8.23 -13.50
N ASN A 433 0.69 -7.83 -12.81
CA ASN A 433 -0.66 -8.30 -13.09
C ASN A 433 -1.38 -7.36 -14.07
N PRO A 434 -1.70 -7.82 -15.30
CA PRO A 434 -2.32 -6.99 -16.31
C PRO A 434 -3.76 -6.57 -15.95
N ASP A 435 -4.42 -7.28 -15.02
CA ASP A 435 -5.77 -6.96 -14.54
C ASP A 435 -5.79 -6.00 -13.34
N THR A 436 -4.63 -5.42 -12.96
CA THR A 436 -4.51 -4.52 -11.80
C THR A 436 -5.60 -3.46 -11.74
N LEU A 437 -5.82 -2.71 -12.84
CA LEU A 437 -6.79 -1.62 -12.84
C LEU A 437 -8.24 -2.13 -12.70
N LEU A 438 -8.58 -3.28 -13.30
CA LEU A 438 -9.88 -3.92 -13.13
C LEU A 438 -10.08 -4.35 -11.67
N ASN A 439 -9.09 -5.00 -11.07
CA ASN A 439 -9.14 -5.46 -9.69
C ASN A 439 -9.29 -4.30 -8.69
N LEU A 440 -8.64 -3.16 -8.94
CA LEU A 440 -8.81 -1.95 -8.12
C LEU A 440 -10.23 -1.36 -8.25
N LEU A 441 -10.83 -1.36 -9.45
CA LEU A 441 -12.24 -0.97 -9.63
C LEU A 441 -13.18 -1.92 -8.87
N GLN A 442 -12.87 -3.22 -8.87
CA GLN A 442 -13.61 -4.25 -8.13
C GLN A 442 -13.51 -4.08 -6.60
N ALA A 443 -12.52 -3.35 -6.08
CA ALA A 443 -12.45 -3.01 -4.66
C ALA A 443 -13.56 -2.05 -4.20
N GLN A 444 -14.19 -1.32 -5.13
CA GLN A 444 -15.31 -0.39 -4.87
C GLN A 444 -14.99 0.60 -3.74
N LYS A 445 -13.77 1.15 -3.74
CA LYS A 445 -13.32 2.16 -2.78
C LYS A 445 -13.14 3.51 -3.45
N ARG A 446 -13.29 4.57 -2.65
CA ARG A 446 -13.04 5.94 -3.11
C ARG A 446 -11.56 6.24 -3.32
N PHE A 447 -10.69 5.57 -2.57
CA PHE A 447 -9.24 5.55 -2.76
C PHE A 447 -8.76 4.12 -2.47
N VAL A 448 -8.00 3.53 -3.40
CA VAL A 448 -7.39 2.21 -3.21
C VAL A 448 -6.08 2.09 -3.97
N ALA A 449 -5.10 1.41 -3.38
CA ALA A 449 -3.85 1.04 -4.00
C ALA A 449 -3.67 -0.47 -4.05
N PRO A 450 -3.01 -1.00 -5.09
CA PRO A 450 -2.50 -2.35 -5.05
C PRO A 450 -1.31 -2.38 -4.06
N MET A 451 -1.19 -3.45 -3.28
CA MET A 451 0.00 -3.66 -2.47
C MET A 451 1.16 -4.03 -3.39
N LEU A 452 2.22 -3.23 -3.35
CA LEU A 452 3.47 -3.47 -4.06
C LEU A 452 4.61 -3.51 -3.05
N VAL A 453 5.46 -4.52 -3.16
CA VAL A 453 6.57 -4.79 -2.23
C VAL A 453 7.88 -4.81 -3.02
N ARG A 454 8.97 -4.28 -2.44
CA ARG A 454 10.32 -4.49 -2.98
C ARG A 454 10.69 -5.97 -2.79
N PRO A 455 10.97 -6.76 -3.86
CA PRO A 455 11.22 -8.19 -3.73
C PRO A 455 12.32 -8.50 -2.70
N ASN A 456 12.10 -9.52 -1.86
CA ASN A 456 13.01 -9.95 -0.80
C ASN A 456 13.33 -8.89 0.28
N LYS A 457 12.60 -7.77 0.31
CA LYS A 457 12.74 -6.70 1.32
C LYS A 457 11.39 -6.51 2.04
N ALA A 458 11.41 -5.81 3.18
CA ALA A 458 10.20 -5.48 3.93
C ALA A 458 9.51 -4.19 3.45
N TRP A 459 10.10 -3.46 2.50
CA TRP A 459 9.61 -2.18 2.03
C TRP A 459 8.43 -2.34 1.07
N SER A 460 7.36 -1.59 1.29
CA SER A 460 6.15 -1.57 0.45
C SER A 460 5.67 -0.14 0.18
N ASN A 461 4.69 0.01 -0.70
CA ASN A 461 4.09 1.30 -1.07
C ASN A 461 3.03 1.80 -0.06
N PHE A 462 3.09 1.37 1.19
CA PHE A 462 2.18 1.82 2.25
C PHE A 462 2.85 1.79 3.62
N TRP A 463 2.34 2.60 4.55
CA TRP A 463 2.70 2.51 5.96
C TRP A 463 1.50 2.07 6.78
N GLY A 464 1.72 1.15 7.72
CA GLY A 464 0.66 0.69 8.59
C GLY A 464 0.33 1.64 9.75
N ASP A 465 1.28 2.49 10.15
CA ASP A 465 1.11 3.45 11.25
C ASP A 465 1.93 4.73 11.03
N LEU A 466 1.72 5.74 11.88
CA LEU A 466 2.47 6.98 11.91
C LEU A 466 3.06 7.24 13.29
N SER A 467 4.27 7.79 13.32
CA SER A 467 4.83 8.45 14.50
C SER A 467 3.99 9.66 14.91
N SER A 468 4.21 10.19 16.10
CA SER A 468 3.55 11.41 16.60
C SER A 468 3.75 12.62 15.67
N GLN A 469 4.86 12.65 14.93
CA GLN A 469 5.22 13.67 13.95
C GLN A 469 4.66 13.43 12.54
N GLY A 470 3.92 12.34 12.31
CA GLY A 470 3.32 12.05 11.01
C GLY A 470 4.24 11.36 9.99
N TYR A 471 5.44 10.92 10.42
CA TYR A 471 6.36 10.09 9.64
C TYR A 471 6.12 8.59 9.87
N TYR A 472 6.80 7.74 9.10
CA TYR A 472 6.72 6.29 9.17
C TYR A 472 6.75 5.73 10.60
N ALA A 473 5.78 4.88 10.90
CA ALA A 473 5.86 3.91 11.98
C ALA A 473 5.35 2.55 11.48
N ARG A 474 5.86 1.48 12.08
CA ARG A 474 5.45 0.11 11.73
C ARG A 474 4.23 -0.29 12.57
N SER A 475 3.14 -0.67 11.92
CA SER A 475 1.98 -1.28 12.61
C SER A 475 2.27 -2.72 13.03
N LEU A 476 1.46 -3.23 13.97
CA LEU A 476 1.57 -4.59 14.51
C LEU A 476 1.35 -5.69 13.45
N ASP A 477 0.59 -5.41 12.40
CA ASP A 477 0.19 -6.34 11.34
C ASP A 477 0.92 -6.12 10.01
N TYR A 478 1.86 -5.17 9.96
CA TYR A 478 2.53 -4.76 8.72
C TYR A 478 3.19 -5.95 8.00
N MET A 479 3.97 -6.75 8.72
CA MET A 479 4.65 -7.90 8.13
C MET A 479 3.68 -8.97 7.66
N ASP A 480 2.62 -9.24 8.42
CA ASP A 480 1.61 -10.23 8.05
C ASP A 480 0.88 -9.81 6.76
N ILE A 481 0.66 -8.51 6.55
CA ILE A 481 0.08 -7.95 5.31
C ILE A 481 1.08 -8.05 4.16
N VAL A 482 2.33 -7.59 4.35
CA VAL A 482 3.39 -7.59 3.33
C VAL A 482 3.75 -9.01 2.87
N ASN A 483 3.79 -9.96 3.79
CA ASN A 483 4.06 -11.37 3.50
C ASN A 483 2.84 -12.13 2.95
N ASN A 484 1.70 -11.45 2.75
CA ASN A 484 0.44 -12.04 2.32
C ASN A 484 -0.09 -13.14 3.26
N GLU A 485 0.32 -13.15 4.54
CA GLU A 485 -0.26 -14.02 5.58
C GLU A 485 -1.68 -13.57 5.92
N ARG A 486 -1.94 -12.26 5.83
CA ARG A 486 -3.28 -11.66 5.91
C ARG A 486 -3.60 -10.96 4.60
N ARG A 487 -4.51 -11.54 3.81
CA ARG A 487 -5.04 -10.92 2.60
C ARG A 487 -6.39 -10.23 2.85
N GLY A 488 -6.57 -9.04 2.28
CA GLY A 488 -7.76 -8.21 2.48
C GLY A 488 -7.66 -6.80 1.90
N LEU A 489 -8.56 -5.92 2.36
CA LEU A 489 -8.56 -4.49 2.09
C LEU A 489 -8.28 -3.75 3.39
N TRP A 490 -7.17 -3.04 3.43
CA TRP A 490 -6.62 -2.46 4.67
C TRP A 490 -6.69 -0.94 4.61
N ASN A 491 -7.44 -0.33 5.54
CA ASN A 491 -7.40 1.13 5.72
C ASN A 491 -6.09 1.50 6.44
N VAL A 492 -5.24 2.27 5.77
CA VAL A 492 -3.89 2.61 6.20
C VAL A 492 -3.66 4.13 6.15
N PRO A 493 -2.75 4.67 6.98
CA PRO A 493 -2.51 6.11 7.04
C PRO A 493 -1.71 6.69 5.87
N TYR A 494 -1.00 5.89 5.08
CA TYR A 494 -0.15 6.36 4.00
C TYR A 494 -0.07 5.32 2.87
N VAL A 495 -0.09 5.81 1.64
CA VAL A 495 0.04 5.05 0.39
C VAL A 495 0.84 5.90 -0.61
N SER A 496 1.70 5.26 -1.40
CA SER A 496 2.51 5.89 -2.45
C SER A 496 2.51 5.08 -3.76
N SER A 497 3.18 5.62 -4.78
CA SER A 497 3.61 4.94 -6.01
C SER A 497 2.54 4.43 -6.98
N CYS A 498 1.44 3.83 -6.51
CA CYS A 498 0.35 3.39 -7.38
C CYS A 498 -0.98 3.42 -6.62
N TYR A 499 -1.98 4.13 -7.14
CA TYR A 499 -3.29 4.24 -6.50
C TYR A 499 -4.38 4.73 -7.47
N LEU A 500 -5.62 4.34 -7.18
CA LEU A 500 -6.83 4.69 -7.91
C LEU A 500 -7.74 5.55 -7.02
N ILE A 501 -8.18 6.69 -7.55
CA ILE A 501 -9.02 7.67 -6.84
C ILE A 501 -10.32 7.88 -7.61
N HIS A 502 -11.45 7.72 -6.94
CA HIS A 502 -12.78 7.97 -7.49
C HIS A 502 -13.11 9.47 -7.54
N LYS A 503 -13.92 9.90 -8.52
CA LYS A 503 -14.29 11.31 -8.76
C LYS A 503 -14.78 12.11 -7.56
N GLU A 504 -15.42 11.45 -6.58
CA GLU A 504 -15.88 12.09 -5.34
C GLU A 504 -14.74 12.63 -4.47
N VAL A 505 -13.53 12.07 -4.61
CA VAL A 505 -12.34 12.48 -3.88
C VAL A 505 -11.46 13.42 -4.70
N ILE A 506 -11.50 13.33 -6.03
CA ILE A 506 -10.63 14.13 -6.92
C ILE A 506 -10.79 15.65 -6.68
N SER A 507 -12.01 16.11 -6.39
CA SER A 507 -12.28 17.52 -6.06
C SER A 507 -11.67 17.95 -4.72
N LYS A 508 -11.56 17.03 -3.74
CA LYS A 508 -11.02 17.27 -2.41
C LYS A 508 -9.49 17.34 -2.39
N ILE A 509 -8.81 16.73 -3.37
CA ILE A 509 -7.35 16.68 -3.46
C ILE A 509 -6.74 17.76 -4.37
N LYS A 510 -7.51 18.78 -4.75
CA LYS A 510 -6.99 19.91 -5.53
C LYS A 510 -5.95 20.67 -4.72
N GLY A 511 -4.68 20.65 -5.16
CA GLY A 511 -3.59 21.30 -4.43
C GLY A 511 -3.01 20.44 -3.30
N ALA A 512 -3.36 19.16 -3.21
CA ALA A 512 -2.96 18.29 -2.10
C ALA A 512 -1.47 17.89 -2.11
N PHE A 513 -0.72 18.18 -3.17
CA PHE A 513 0.67 17.75 -3.34
C PHE A 513 1.73 18.81 -2.97
N THR A 514 1.33 19.94 -2.37
CA THR A 514 2.20 21.12 -2.14
C THR A 514 2.34 21.55 -0.68
N GLN A 515 2.05 20.69 0.30
CA GLN A 515 2.27 21.05 1.70
C GLN A 515 3.78 21.19 1.99
N GLU A 516 4.15 22.25 2.70
CA GLU A 516 5.54 22.48 3.10
C GLU A 516 6.04 21.38 4.05
N ASN A 517 7.33 21.03 3.93
CA ASN A 517 8.03 20.00 4.72
C ASN A 517 7.63 18.54 4.47
N TYR A 518 6.71 18.28 3.53
CA TYR A 518 6.36 16.93 3.08
C TYR A 518 6.75 16.74 1.62
N ASP A 519 7.16 15.53 1.26
CA ASP A 519 7.18 15.12 -0.13
C ASP A 519 5.74 15.06 -0.69
N PRO A 520 5.55 15.03 -2.03
CA PRO A 520 4.22 15.05 -2.64
C PRO A 520 3.28 13.94 -2.14
N ASP A 521 3.78 12.74 -1.88
CA ASP A 521 2.95 11.60 -1.43
C ASP A 521 2.56 11.75 0.04
N MET A 522 3.48 12.17 0.92
CA MET A 522 3.15 12.50 2.31
C MET A 522 2.16 13.65 2.40
N SER A 523 2.31 14.66 1.54
CA SER A 523 1.39 15.79 1.41
C SER A 523 -0.02 15.32 1.01
N LEU A 524 -0.13 14.46 -0.01
CA LEU A 524 -1.40 13.88 -0.42
C LEU A 524 -2.04 13.07 0.71
N ALA A 525 -1.27 12.14 1.32
CA ALA A 525 -1.76 11.28 2.39
C ALA A 525 -2.26 12.10 3.57
N LYS A 526 -1.54 13.17 3.95
CA LYS A 526 -1.99 14.10 4.97
C LYS A 526 -3.29 14.81 4.58
N SER A 527 -3.39 15.36 3.38
CA SER A 527 -4.63 16.00 2.89
C SER A 527 -5.83 15.04 2.88
N LEU A 528 -5.63 13.78 2.51
CA LEU A 528 -6.69 12.76 2.56
C LEU A 528 -7.15 12.48 4.00
N ARG A 529 -6.20 12.33 4.94
CA ARG A 529 -6.53 12.16 6.37
C ARG A 529 -7.27 13.37 6.94
N ASP A 530 -6.81 14.58 6.63
CA ASP A 530 -7.43 15.84 7.10
C ASP A 530 -8.86 16.01 6.55
N THR A 531 -9.16 15.44 5.38
CA THR A 531 -10.50 15.46 4.77
C THR A 531 -11.35 14.22 5.08
N GLY A 532 -10.85 13.32 5.92
CA GLY A 532 -11.56 12.11 6.34
C GLY A 532 -11.76 11.07 5.24
N VAL A 533 -10.91 11.08 4.21
CA VAL A 533 -10.89 10.08 3.14
C VAL A 533 -9.98 8.93 3.56
N PHE A 534 -10.48 7.70 3.48
CA PHE A 534 -9.70 6.51 3.83
C PHE A 534 -8.83 6.07 2.67
N MET A 535 -7.58 5.74 2.95
CA MET A 535 -6.68 5.15 1.98
C MET A 535 -6.66 3.65 2.18
N PHE A 536 -7.14 2.89 1.19
CA PHE A 536 -7.12 1.44 1.23
C PHE A 536 -5.92 0.86 0.47
N VAL A 537 -5.32 -0.20 1.02
CA VAL A 537 -4.38 -1.07 0.29
C VAL A 537 -5.04 -2.42 0.08
N ASP A 538 -4.95 -2.92 -1.15
CA ASP A 538 -5.47 -4.21 -1.58
C ASP A 538 -4.33 -5.19 -1.80
N ASN A 539 -4.32 -6.28 -1.04
CA ASN A 539 -3.41 -7.41 -1.23
C ASN A 539 -4.16 -8.73 -1.46
N ARG A 540 -5.41 -8.65 -1.92
CA ARG A 540 -6.21 -9.85 -2.25
C ARG A 540 -5.62 -10.59 -3.45
N GLU A 541 -5.05 -9.85 -4.40
CA GLU A 541 -4.33 -10.38 -5.56
C GLU A 541 -2.84 -10.03 -5.45
N ASP A 542 -2.02 -10.75 -6.23
CA ASP A 542 -0.63 -10.36 -6.46
C ASP A 542 -0.60 -9.39 -7.64
N TYR A 543 -0.29 -8.12 -7.38
CA TYR A 543 -0.38 -7.05 -8.37
C TYR A 543 0.93 -6.76 -9.09
N GLY A 544 2.05 -6.97 -8.40
CA GLY A 544 3.38 -6.61 -8.91
C GLY A 544 4.36 -6.33 -7.79
N HIS A 545 5.37 -5.51 -8.09
CA HIS A 545 6.46 -5.20 -7.16
C HIS A 545 6.97 -3.77 -7.34
N LEU A 546 7.84 -3.36 -6.41
CA LEU A 546 8.55 -2.08 -6.47
C LEU A 546 10.01 -2.28 -6.91
N ILE A 547 10.46 -1.38 -7.79
CA ILE A 547 11.87 -1.22 -8.15
C ILE A 547 12.60 -0.36 -7.12
N ASP A 548 13.88 -0.67 -6.92
CA ASP A 548 14.83 0.09 -6.14
C ASP A 548 15.68 0.98 -7.07
N ALA A 549 15.45 2.29 -7.04
CA ALA A 549 16.18 3.24 -7.88
C ALA A 549 17.42 3.85 -7.19
N ASP A 550 17.66 3.54 -5.90
CA ASP A 550 18.60 4.28 -5.06
C ASP A 550 20.06 4.17 -5.54
N THR A 551 20.39 3.09 -6.25
CA THR A 551 21.74 2.79 -6.76
C THR A 551 21.87 2.90 -8.28
N PHE A 552 20.87 3.44 -8.97
CA PHE A 552 20.85 3.47 -10.43
C PHE A 552 21.65 4.66 -10.99
N ASP A 553 22.90 4.38 -11.38
CA ASP A 553 23.83 5.36 -11.93
C ASP A 553 23.78 5.40 -13.46
N VAL A 554 23.08 6.41 -14.00
CA VAL A 554 22.92 6.63 -15.45
C VAL A 554 24.20 7.11 -16.16
N THR A 555 25.27 7.43 -15.43
CA THR A 555 26.56 7.80 -16.03
C THR A 555 27.34 6.58 -16.54
N LEU A 556 26.98 5.38 -16.07
CA LEU A 556 27.55 4.12 -16.51
C LEU A 556 27.01 3.73 -17.89
N LYS A 557 27.84 3.05 -18.68
CA LYS A 557 27.39 2.41 -19.91
C LYS A 557 26.53 1.19 -19.54
N ASN A 558 25.32 1.10 -20.09
CA ASN A 558 24.37 0.01 -19.84
C ASN A 558 24.10 -0.19 -18.32
N PRO A 559 23.57 0.83 -17.63
CA PRO A 559 23.54 0.89 -16.17
C PRO A 559 22.70 -0.22 -15.52
N GLU A 560 21.71 -0.78 -16.22
CA GLU A 560 20.92 -1.91 -15.72
C GLU A 560 21.73 -3.19 -15.51
N LEU A 561 22.88 -3.37 -16.17
CA LEU A 561 23.79 -4.49 -15.88
C LEU A 561 24.24 -4.51 -14.41
N TYR A 562 24.29 -3.34 -13.75
CA TYR A 562 24.78 -3.18 -12.39
C TYR A 562 23.70 -3.46 -11.31
N GLN A 563 22.47 -3.77 -11.72
CA GLN A 563 21.28 -3.82 -10.86
C GLN A 563 20.93 -5.21 -10.31
N ASN A 564 21.80 -6.22 -10.47
CA ASN A 564 21.50 -7.60 -10.07
C ASN A 564 21.40 -7.83 -8.56
N VAL A 565 21.88 -6.89 -7.74
CA VAL A 565 21.79 -6.97 -6.27
C VAL A 565 20.52 -6.30 -5.77
N GLU A 566 20.25 -5.07 -6.19
CA GLU A 566 19.11 -4.31 -5.67
C GLU A 566 17.78 -4.66 -6.36
N ASN A 567 17.83 -5.06 -7.64
CA ASN A 567 16.67 -5.40 -8.48
C ASN A 567 16.86 -6.78 -9.14
N GLN A 568 17.19 -7.80 -8.33
CA GLN A 568 17.52 -9.14 -8.79
C GLN A 568 16.43 -9.77 -9.68
N LEU A 569 15.14 -9.53 -9.38
CA LEU A 569 14.01 -10.08 -10.13
C LEU A 569 13.99 -9.60 -11.58
N ASP A 570 13.99 -8.29 -11.81
CA ASP A 570 13.95 -7.68 -13.15
C ASP A 570 15.27 -7.90 -13.89
N TRP A 571 16.39 -7.83 -13.18
CA TRP A 571 17.69 -8.16 -13.74
C TRP A 571 17.73 -9.60 -14.26
N ALA A 572 17.24 -10.56 -13.48
CA ALA A 572 17.19 -11.97 -13.88
C ALA A 572 16.32 -12.17 -15.12
N LYS A 573 15.12 -11.57 -15.15
CA LYS A 573 14.22 -11.63 -16.31
C LYS A 573 14.87 -11.11 -17.59
N ARG A 574 15.68 -10.04 -17.49
CA ARG A 574 16.37 -9.43 -18.65
C ARG A 574 17.63 -10.21 -19.07
N TYR A 575 18.43 -10.67 -18.11
CA TYR A 575 19.81 -11.08 -18.35
C TYR A 575 20.10 -12.56 -18.14
N ILE A 576 19.27 -13.32 -17.41
CA ILE A 576 19.45 -14.76 -17.25
C ILE A 576 18.82 -15.51 -18.42
N HIS A 577 19.53 -16.53 -18.90
CA HIS A 577 19.08 -17.33 -20.03
C HIS A 577 17.75 -18.03 -19.71
N PRO A 578 16.74 -18.05 -20.60
CA PRO A 578 15.43 -18.66 -20.33
C PRO A 578 15.49 -20.15 -19.92
N ASN A 579 16.46 -20.89 -20.47
CA ASN A 579 16.71 -22.30 -20.13
C ASN A 579 17.65 -22.51 -18.92
N TYR A 580 18.05 -21.46 -18.20
CA TYR A 580 18.91 -21.59 -17.02
C TYR A 580 18.30 -22.54 -15.99
N SER A 581 17.05 -22.30 -15.58
CA SER A 581 16.36 -23.09 -14.56
C SER A 581 16.17 -24.55 -14.95
N GLN A 582 16.12 -24.87 -16.25
CA GLN A 582 16.06 -26.26 -16.74
C GLN A 582 17.33 -27.04 -16.37
N SER A 583 18.48 -26.37 -16.27
CA SER A 583 19.75 -27.00 -15.87
C SER A 583 19.79 -27.40 -14.39
N LEU A 584 18.89 -26.83 -13.57
CA LEU A 584 18.81 -27.12 -12.14
C LEU A 584 17.82 -28.23 -11.79
N MET A 585 17.02 -28.70 -12.75
CA MET A 585 16.06 -29.80 -12.55
C MET A 585 16.79 -31.10 -12.16
N GLU A 586 16.16 -31.96 -11.36
CA GLU A 586 16.79 -33.18 -10.85
C GLU A 586 17.25 -34.12 -11.99
N ASP A 587 16.43 -34.28 -13.02
CA ASP A 587 16.62 -35.14 -14.19
C ASP A 587 17.35 -34.46 -15.37
N ALA A 588 17.80 -33.22 -15.19
CA ALA A 588 18.51 -32.48 -16.23
C ALA A 588 19.81 -33.18 -16.65
N VAL A 589 19.91 -33.51 -17.94
CA VAL A 589 21.15 -34.03 -18.53
C VAL A 589 22.03 -32.86 -18.94
N ILE A 590 23.09 -32.63 -18.17
CA ILE A 590 24.03 -31.54 -18.42
C ILE A 590 24.98 -31.92 -19.54
N ALA A 591 25.16 -31.02 -20.51
CA ALA A 591 26.10 -31.21 -21.60
C ALA A 591 27.54 -31.25 -21.06
N GLN A 592 28.28 -32.27 -21.44
CA GLN A 592 29.67 -32.50 -21.02
C GLN A 592 30.56 -32.68 -22.26
N PRO A 593 30.94 -31.58 -22.96
CA PRO A 593 31.70 -31.67 -24.21
C PRO A 593 33.08 -32.34 -24.08
N CYS A 594 33.68 -32.30 -22.90
CA CYS A 594 34.90 -33.02 -22.55
C CYS A 594 34.76 -33.64 -21.15
N PRO A 595 35.53 -34.69 -20.79
CA PRO A 595 35.49 -35.26 -19.44
C PRO A 595 35.65 -34.19 -18.36
N ASP A 596 34.72 -34.15 -17.41
CA ASP A 596 34.61 -33.16 -16.31
C ASP A 596 34.62 -31.67 -16.73
N VAL A 597 34.22 -31.41 -17.98
CA VAL A 597 33.95 -30.07 -18.50
C VAL A 597 32.47 -29.96 -18.79
N TYR A 598 31.75 -29.22 -17.93
CA TYR A 598 30.30 -29.04 -18.02
C TYR A 598 29.95 -27.76 -18.77
N TRP A 599 28.78 -27.73 -19.39
CA TRP A 599 28.37 -26.63 -20.25
C TRP A 599 26.90 -26.26 -20.04
N PHE A 600 26.66 -25.01 -19.66
CA PHE A 600 25.35 -24.53 -19.24
C PHE A 600 24.93 -23.26 -19.99
N PRO A 601 23.64 -23.11 -20.36
CA PRO A 601 23.09 -21.81 -20.68
C PRO A 601 22.94 -20.98 -19.39
N ILE A 602 23.46 -19.75 -19.37
CA ILE A 602 23.41 -18.93 -18.14
C ILE A 602 22.90 -17.51 -18.35
N VAL A 603 23.32 -16.82 -19.41
CA VAL A 603 22.94 -15.42 -19.67
C VAL A 603 22.37 -15.22 -21.07
N THR A 604 21.62 -14.14 -21.26
CA THR A 604 21.02 -13.79 -22.55
C THR A 604 22.05 -13.22 -23.53
N PRO A 605 21.78 -13.26 -24.85
CA PRO A 605 22.56 -12.53 -25.85
C PRO A 605 22.70 -11.03 -25.54
N ARG A 606 21.65 -10.43 -24.96
CA ARG A 606 21.63 -9.02 -24.54
C ARG A 606 22.68 -8.74 -23.47
N TYR A 607 22.76 -9.57 -22.43
CA TYR A 607 23.80 -9.46 -21.39
C TYR A 607 25.20 -9.46 -22.01
N CYS A 608 25.45 -10.41 -22.92
CA CYS A 608 26.76 -10.57 -23.55
C CYS A 608 27.15 -9.34 -24.36
N LYS A 609 26.23 -8.82 -25.18
CA LYS A 609 26.43 -7.60 -25.96
C LYS A 609 26.72 -6.40 -25.06
N GLU A 610 25.88 -6.17 -24.06
CA GLU A 610 26.00 -5.01 -23.18
C GLU A 610 27.28 -5.07 -22.32
N LEU A 611 27.71 -6.27 -21.89
CA LEU A 611 28.98 -6.44 -21.17
C LEU A 611 30.18 -6.10 -22.06
N ILE A 612 30.18 -6.56 -23.32
CA ILE A 612 31.23 -6.19 -24.29
C ILE A 612 31.28 -4.67 -24.46
N GLU A 613 30.13 -4.01 -24.58
CA GLU A 613 30.06 -2.54 -24.70
C GLU A 613 30.62 -1.82 -23.47
N VAL A 614 30.40 -2.33 -22.26
CA VAL A 614 31.02 -1.79 -21.03
C VAL A 614 32.54 -1.90 -21.10
N MET A 615 33.06 -3.07 -21.48
CA MET A 615 34.51 -3.30 -21.57
C MET A 615 35.17 -2.42 -22.64
N GLU A 616 34.56 -2.31 -23.82
CA GLU A 616 35.09 -1.46 -24.89
C GLU A 616 34.94 0.02 -24.60
N ASN A 617 33.90 0.45 -23.87
CA ASN A 617 33.76 1.82 -23.41
C ASN A 617 34.84 2.19 -22.37
N PHE A 618 35.23 1.26 -21.50
CA PHE A 618 36.36 1.46 -20.59
C PHE A 618 37.69 1.53 -21.36
N GLY A 619 37.89 0.63 -22.34
CA GLY A 619 38.95 0.72 -23.35
C GLY A 619 40.39 0.50 -22.86
N GLN A 620 40.65 0.48 -21.55
CA GLN A 620 41.99 0.30 -20.97
C GLN A 620 42.35 -1.19 -20.85
N TRP A 621 42.38 -1.89 -21.99
CA TRP A 621 42.79 -3.30 -22.06
C TRP A 621 44.24 -3.51 -21.64
N SER A 622 44.54 -4.64 -20.99
CA SER A 622 45.92 -5.01 -20.62
C SER A 622 46.85 -5.06 -21.84
N SER A 623 48.15 -5.08 -21.57
CA SER A 623 49.16 -5.26 -22.63
C SER A 623 49.38 -6.71 -23.04
N GLY A 624 48.80 -7.70 -22.34
CA GLY A 624 49.06 -9.13 -22.55
C GLY A 624 50.49 -9.55 -22.20
N LYS A 625 51.16 -8.80 -21.32
CA LYS A 625 52.52 -9.08 -20.80
C LYS A 625 52.46 -9.48 -19.33
N ASN A 626 53.47 -10.23 -18.86
CA ASN A 626 53.52 -10.72 -17.47
C ASN A 626 53.55 -9.63 -16.40
N THR A 627 53.76 -8.36 -16.75
CA THR A 627 53.75 -7.24 -15.82
C THR A 627 52.50 -6.41 -16.04
N ASP A 628 51.67 -6.30 -15.02
CA ASP A 628 50.44 -5.52 -15.05
C ASP A 628 50.29 -4.69 -13.77
N GLU A 629 50.58 -3.40 -13.88
CA GLU A 629 50.51 -2.44 -12.77
C GLU A 629 49.07 -2.22 -12.26
N ARG A 630 48.06 -2.69 -13.00
CA ARG A 630 46.65 -2.60 -12.62
C ARG A 630 46.25 -3.70 -11.63
N LEU A 631 47.08 -4.73 -11.46
CA LEU A 631 46.86 -5.85 -10.54
C LEU A 631 47.58 -5.65 -9.20
N ALA A 632 46.94 -6.10 -8.12
CA ALA A 632 47.56 -6.16 -6.80
C ALA A 632 48.72 -7.18 -6.81
N GLY A 633 49.97 -6.68 -6.93
CA GLY A 633 51.18 -7.50 -7.00
C GLY A 633 51.96 -7.39 -8.32
N GLY A 634 51.40 -6.74 -9.35
CA GLY A 634 52.15 -6.32 -10.55
C GLY A 634 52.59 -7.42 -11.52
N TYR A 635 52.32 -8.71 -11.24
CA TYR A 635 52.81 -9.84 -12.04
C TYR A 635 51.75 -10.90 -12.31
N GLU A 636 51.60 -11.27 -13.58
CA GLU A 636 50.68 -12.29 -14.06
C GLU A 636 51.46 -13.47 -14.68
N ASN A 637 51.25 -14.67 -14.15
CA ASN A 637 51.98 -15.87 -14.58
C ASN A 637 51.65 -16.28 -16.02
N VAL A 638 50.42 -15.99 -16.47
CA VAL A 638 49.93 -16.33 -17.80
C VAL A 638 49.13 -15.13 -18.32
N PRO A 639 49.79 -14.15 -18.95
CA PRO A 639 49.12 -12.89 -19.23
C PRO A 639 48.08 -13.01 -20.33
N THR A 640 46.93 -12.37 -20.12
CA THR A 640 45.88 -12.20 -21.13
C THR A 640 45.64 -10.73 -21.42
N ARG A 641 45.03 -10.41 -22.56
CA ARG A 641 44.56 -9.06 -22.88
C ARG A 641 43.16 -8.86 -22.33
N ASP A 642 43.07 -8.22 -21.17
CA ASP A 642 41.88 -8.26 -20.34
C ASP A 642 41.55 -6.95 -19.60
N ILE A 643 40.34 -6.95 -19.05
CA ILE A 643 39.80 -5.97 -18.11
C ILE A 643 39.12 -6.74 -16.97
N HIS A 644 39.49 -6.42 -15.74
CA HIS A 644 38.92 -6.99 -14.52
C HIS A 644 37.62 -6.28 -14.11
N MET A 645 36.71 -7.01 -13.47
CA MET A 645 35.39 -6.49 -13.08
C MET A 645 35.50 -5.31 -12.10
N ASN A 646 36.50 -5.31 -11.23
CA ASN A 646 36.75 -4.21 -10.31
C ASN A 646 37.15 -2.90 -11.02
N GLN A 647 37.80 -2.96 -12.18
CA GLN A 647 38.21 -1.78 -12.96
C GLN A 647 37.01 -1.06 -13.57
N VAL A 648 35.92 -1.79 -13.82
CA VAL A 648 34.66 -1.24 -14.32
C VAL A 648 33.59 -1.15 -13.22
N GLY A 649 33.96 -1.32 -11.95
CA GLY A 649 33.03 -1.20 -10.82
C GLY A 649 31.99 -2.31 -10.68
N MET A 650 32.17 -3.45 -11.36
CA MET A 650 31.24 -4.60 -11.35
C MET A 650 31.63 -5.73 -10.40
N ASP A 651 32.64 -5.55 -9.53
CA ASP A 651 33.14 -6.65 -8.68
C ASP A 651 32.06 -7.19 -7.72
N ARG A 652 31.32 -6.31 -7.03
CA ARG A 652 30.21 -6.69 -6.15
C ARG A 652 29.12 -7.44 -6.94
N GLN A 653 28.75 -6.90 -8.09
CA GLN A 653 27.71 -7.47 -8.95
C GLN A 653 28.11 -8.85 -9.48
N TRP A 654 29.36 -8.99 -9.91
CA TRP A 654 29.86 -10.27 -10.42
C TRP A 654 29.96 -11.33 -9.32
N LEU A 655 30.45 -10.98 -8.13
CA LEU A 655 30.46 -11.91 -6.99
C LEU A 655 29.05 -12.36 -6.59
N ALA A 656 28.07 -11.45 -6.62
CA ALA A 656 26.67 -11.81 -6.43
C ALA A 656 26.18 -12.76 -7.54
N PHE A 657 26.54 -12.51 -8.80
CA PHE A 657 26.22 -13.41 -9.92
C PHE A 657 26.82 -14.82 -9.73
N LEU A 658 28.06 -14.91 -9.23
CA LEU A 658 28.67 -16.20 -8.91
C LEU A 658 27.87 -16.94 -7.81
N GLY A 659 27.48 -16.24 -6.75
CA GLY A 659 26.72 -16.82 -5.63
C GLY A 659 25.30 -17.25 -6.02
N ASP A 660 24.60 -16.40 -6.76
CA ASP A 660 23.18 -16.59 -7.06
C ASP A 660 22.95 -17.55 -8.24
N TYR A 661 23.83 -17.55 -9.25
CA TYR A 661 23.60 -18.27 -10.51
C TYR A 661 24.66 -19.33 -10.84
N VAL A 662 25.93 -19.13 -10.48
CA VAL A 662 26.98 -20.11 -10.79
C VAL A 662 27.07 -21.21 -9.74
N ARG A 663 26.99 -20.87 -8.45
CA ARG A 663 27.05 -21.83 -7.33
C ARG A 663 25.98 -22.93 -7.46
N PRO A 664 24.69 -22.65 -7.75
CA PRO A 664 23.70 -23.72 -7.92
C PRO A 664 24.02 -24.70 -9.05
N LEU A 665 24.56 -24.21 -10.17
CA LEU A 665 25.00 -25.06 -11.28
C LEU A 665 26.23 -25.89 -10.91
N GLN A 666 27.14 -25.30 -10.14
CA GLN A 666 28.33 -25.98 -9.65
C GLN A 666 27.96 -27.13 -8.71
N GLU A 667 27.10 -26.89 -7.71
CA GLU A 667 26.67 -27.89 -6.74
C GLU A 667 25.95 -29.07 -7.42
N LYS A 668 25.27 -28.82 -8.54
CA LYS A 668 24.62 -29.84 -9.36
C LYS A 668 25.60 -30.85 -9.96
N VAL A 669 26.78 -30.41 -10.40
CA VAL A 669 27.73 -31.27 -11.14
C VAL A 669 28.92 -31.74 -10.33
N PHE A 670 29.37 -30.97 -9.33
CA PHE A 670 30.42 -31.39 -8.40
C PHE A 670 29.80 -31.78 -7.05
N ILE A 671 29.12 -32.94 -7.06
CA ILE A 671 28.42 -33.47 -5.89
C ILE A 671 29.40 -33.63 -4.71
N GLY A 672 29.04 -33.02 -3.57
CA GLY A 672 29.85 -33.04 -2.35
C GLY A 672 30.82 -31.87 -2.21
N TYR A 673 30.95 -31.00 -3.22
CA TYR A 673 31.68 -29.73 -3.09
C TYR A 673 30.69 -28.60 -2.75
N PHE A 674 30.94 -27.91 -1.64
CA PHE A 674 30.12 -26.80 -1.16
C PHE A 674 30.98 -25.67 -0.61
N HIS A 675 30.73 -24.44 -1.06
CA HIS A 675 31.37 -23.23 -0.55
C HIS A 675 30.46 -22.01 -0.76
N ASP A 676 30.08 -21.35 0.34
CA ASP A 676 29.18 -20.20 0.34
C ASP A 676 29.68 -19.11 1.31
N PRO A 677 29.93 -17.87 0.84
CA PRO A 677 29.87 -17.41 -0.55
C PRO A 677 31.06 -17.92 -1.40
N PRO A 678 30.89 -18.10 -2.72
CA PRO A 678 32.01 -18.41 -3.60
C PRO A 678 33.03 -17.26 -3.56
N ARG A 679 34.33 -17.60 -3.60
CA ARG A 679 35.40 -16.60 -3.55
C ARG A 679 36.08 -16.54 -4.90
N SER A 680 36.17 -15.36 -5.49
CA SER A 680 36.94 -15.17 -6.73
C SER A 680 37.66 -13.83 -6.69
N LEU A 681 38.99 -13.87 -6.79
CA LEU A 681 39.83 -12.67 -6.85
C LEU A 681 40.13 -12.24 -8.30
N MET A 682 39.95 -13.16 -9.26
CA MET A 682 40.27 -12.93 -10.66
C MET A 682 39.01 -13.13 -11.49
N ASN A 683 38.33 -12.02 -11.78
CA ASN A 683 37.12 -11.93 -12.59
C ASN A 683 37.39 -10.96 -13.73
N PHE A 684 37.50 -11.42 -14.96
CA PHE A 684 37.97 -10.58 -16.06
C PHE A 684 37.44 -11.03 -17.43
N VAL A 685 37.18 -10.05 -18.30
CA VAL A 685 36.87 -10.30 -19.71
C VAL A 685 38.16 -10.30 -20.50
N VAL A 686 38.38 -11.35 -21.29
CA VAL A 686 39.52 -11.47 -22.21
C VAL A 686 39.07 -11.17 -23.63
N ARG A 687 39.92 -10.46 -24.38
CA ARG A 687 39.76 -10.20 -25.81
C ARG A 687 40.89 -10.85 -26.61
N TYR A 688 40.53 -11.76 -27.51
CA TYR A 688 41.46 -12.36 -28.47
C TYR A 688 41.28 -11.77 -29.87
N ARG A 689 42.39 -11.34 -30.47
CA ARG A 689 42.44 -10.82 -31.85
C ARG A 689 43.70 -11.28 -32.59
N PRO A 690 43.64 -11.51 -33.92
CA PRO A 690 44.79 -11.89 -34.75
C PRO A 690 45.98 -10.93 -34.68
N ASP A 691 45.71 -9.63 -34.55
CA ASP A 691 46.67 -8.53 -34.54
C ASP A 691 47.20 -8.18 -33.14
N GLU A 692 46.64 -8.80 -32.09
CA GLU A 692 47.03 -8.59 -30.70
C GLU A 692 47.51 -9.90 -30.07
N GLN A 693 46.73 -10.46 -29.14
CA GLN A 693 46.94 -11.76 -28.55
C GLN A 693 45.89 -12.72 -29.13
N PRO A 694 46.27 -13.61 -30.08
CA PRO A 694 45.30 -14.47 -30.76
C PRO A 694 45.07 -15.81 -30.05
N SER A 695 45.90 -16.17 -29.08
CA SER A 695 45.90 -17.48 -28.42
C SER A 695 46.43 -17.39 -27.00
N LEU A 696 46.20 -18.43 -26.20
CA LEU A 696 46.76 -18.56 -24.86
C LEU A 696 47.51 -19.88 -24.73
N ARG A 697 48.76 -19.81 -24.27
CA ARG A 697 49.63 -20.99 -24.12
C ARG A 697 49.05 -22.00 -23.13
N PRO A 698 49.44 -23.28 -23.20
CA PRO A 698 49.06 -24.29 -22.20
C PRO A 698 49.34 -23.85 -20.76
N HIS A 699 48.37 -23.99 -19.87
CA HIS A 699 48.49 -23.62 -18.44
C HIS A 699 47.46 -24.36 -17.55
N HIS A 700 47.61 -24.14 -16.23
CA HIS A 700 46.60 -24.42 -15.21
C HIS A 700 46.11 -23.10 -14.63
N ASP A 701 44.87 -23.09 -14.18
CA ASP A 701 44.29 -21.94 -13.49
C ASP A 701 44.58 -22.02 -11.99
N SER A 702 44.71 -20.86 -11.36
CA SER A 702 44.80 -20.78 -9.91
C SER A 702 43.40 -20.75 -9.29
N SER A 703 42.65 -21.83 -9.48
CA SER A 703 41.27 -22.00 -9.01
C SER A 703 41.02 -23.45 -8.62
N THR A 704 40.00 -23.67 -7.79
CA THR A 704 39.43 -25.03 -7.62
C THR A 704 38.69 -25.40 -8.89
N PHE A 705 37.82 -24.50 -9.38
CA PHE A 705 37.18 -24.60 -10.69
C PHE A 705 37.17 -23.25 -11.39
N THR A 706 37.21 -23.29 -12.72
CA THR A 706 37.15 -22.11 -13.58
C THR A 706 35.84 -22.11 -14.33
N ILE A 707 35.29 -20.91 -14.48
CA ILE A 707 34.21 -20.66 -15.43
C ILE A 707 34.71 -19.88 -16.64
N ASN A 708 34.19 -20.23 -17.81
CA ASN A 708 34.49 -19.60 -19.08
C ASN A 708 33.20 -19.36 -19.85
N LEU A 709 32.71 -18.13 -19.80
CA LEU A 709 31.48 -17.69 -20.43
C LEU A 709 31.77 -17.07 -21.80
N ALA A 710 31.17 -17.61 -22.86
CA ALA A 710 31.31 -17.07 -24.21
C ALA A 710 30.38 -15.85 -24.42
N LEU A 711 30.97 -14.72 -24.83
CA LEU A 711 30.26 -13.44 -24.98
C LEU A 711 29.91 -13.09 -26.44
N ASN A 712 30.48 -13.79 -27.41
CA ASN A 712 30.15 -13.60 -28.83
C ASN A 712 30.28 -14.90 -29.63
N THR A 713 29.90 -14.87 -30.91
CA THR A 713 29.52 -16.08 -31.67
C THR A 713 30.63 -16.50 -32.65
N PRO A 714 31.12 -17.75 -32.60
CA PRO A 714 32.06 -18.27 -33.58
C PRO A 714 31.42 -18.37 -34.97
N GLY A 715 32.21 -18.11 -36.02
CA GLY A 715 31.76 -18.07 -37.42
C GLY A 715 31.03 -16.78 -37.82
N VAL A 716 30.59 -15.97 -36.86
CA VAL A 716 29.95 -14.66 -37.08
C VAL A 716 30.89 -13.53 -36.69
N ASP A 717 31.34 -13.52 -35.43
CA ASP A 717 32.15 -12.44 -34.86
C ASP A 717 33.66 -12.75 -34.94
N PHE A 718 34.02 -14.04 -34.97
CA PHE A 718 35.40 -14.51 -35.09
C PHE A 718 35.49 -15.90 -35.74
N THR A 719 36.66 -16.26 -36.27
CA THR A 719 36.96 -17.62 -36.76
C THR A 719 38.18 -18.20 -36.04
N GLY A 720 38.23 -19.53 -35.94
CA GLY A 720 39.19 -20.21 -35.07
C GLY A 720 38.79 -20.10 -33.60
N GLY A 721 39.75 -20.16 -32.68
CA GLY A 721 39.47 -20.05 -31.25
C GLY A 721 38.91 -21.35 -30.64
N GLY A 722 38.46 -21.25 -29.39
CA GLY A 722 38.05 -22.37 -28.55
C GLY A 722 38.98 -22.61 -27.37
N CYS A 723 38.75 -23.71 -26.66
CA CYS A 723 39.58 -24.19 -25.56
C CYS A 723 39.93 -25.66 -25.81
N ARG A 724 41.21 -26.04 -25.67
CA ARG A 724 41.65 -27.43 -25.78
C ARG A 724 42.18 -27.94 -24.45
N PHE A 725 41.60 -29.02 -23.96
CA PHE A 725 42.03 -29.75 -22.78
C PHE A 725 43.02 -30.85 -23.20
N ILE A 726 44.31 -30.58 -22.98
CA ILE A 726 45.42 -31.34 -23.56
C ILE A 726 45.44 -32.77 -23.06
N ARG A 727 45.21 -32.98 -21.75
CA ARG A 727 45.19 -34.30 -21.14
C ARG A 727 44.15 -35.25 -21.74
N TYR A 728 43.05 -34.70 -22.25
CA TYR A 728 41.95 -35.48 -22.83
C TYR A 728 41.95 -35.45 -24.36
N ASN A 729 42.89 -34.74 -24.99
CA ASN A 729 42.90 -34.42 -26.42
C ASN A 729 41.50 -33.98 -26.93
N CYS A 730 40.81 -33.17 -26.12
CA CYS A 730 39.44 -32.73 -26.37
C CYS A 730 39.41 -31.21 -26.55
N SER A 731 38.68 -30.73 -27.55
CA SER A 731 38.59 -29.31 -27.87
C SER A 731 37.13 -28.87 -27.93
N VAL A 732 36.84 -27.73 -27.30
CA VAL A 732 35.55 -27.04 -27.40
C VAL A 732 35.75 -25.82 -28.29
N THR A 733 35.41 -25.95 -29.57
CA THR A 733 35.56 -24.88 -30.59
C THR A 733 34.26 -24.19 -30.94
N ASP A 734 33.14 -24.90 -30.85
CA ASP A 734 31.80 -24.38 -31.15
C ASP A 734 31.16 -23.78 -29.89
N THR A 735 31.79 -22.75 -29.32
CA THR A 735 31.26 -22.08 -28.12
C THR A 735 29.96 -21.35 -28.44
N LYS A 736 28.96 -21.46 -27.56
CA LYS A 736 27.62 -20.89 -27.73
C LYS A 736 27.53 -19.57 -26.97
N LEU A 737 26.98 -18.55 -27.61
CA LEU A 737 26.72 -17.25 -27.01
C LEU A 737 25.91 -17.39 -25.72
N GLY A 738 26.39 -16.81 -24.61
CA GLY A 738 25.71 -16.82 -23.32
C GLY A 738 25.79 -18.16 -22.56
N TRP A 739 26.59 -19.10 -23.05
CA TRP A 739 26.85 -20.38 -22.37
C TRP A 739 28.17 -20.36 -21.62
N LEU A 740 28.18 -21.00 -20.45
CA LEU A 740 29.29 -21.08 -19.52
C LEU A 740 29.86 -22.50 -19.50
N LEU A 741 31.15 -22.62 -19.79
CA LEU A 741 31.95 -23.80 -19.51
C LEU A 741 32.41 -23.78 -18.05
N MET A 742 32.36 -24.93 -17.39
CA MET A 742 32.82 -25.11 -16.01
C MET A 742 33.72 -26.33 -15.95
N HIS A 743 34.95 -26.17 -15.44
CA HIS A 743 35.91 -27.26 -15.31
C HIS A 743 36.85 -27.04 -14.11
N PRO A 744 37.46 -28.11 -13.54
CA PRO A 744 38.52 -27.96 -12.54
C PRO A 744 39.67 -27.08 -13.04
N GLY A 745 40.24 -26.23 -12.18
CA GLY A 745 41.35 -25.33 -12.55
C GLY A 745 42.73 -25.95 -12.42
N ARG A 746 42.91 -26.79 -11.39
CA ARG A 746 44.20 -27.39 -11.01
C ARG A 746 44.30 -28.87 -11.40
N LEU A 747 45.54 -29.35 -11.53
CA LEU A 747 45.96 -30.77 -11.67
C LEU A 747 45.49 -31.51 -12.93
N THR A 748 44.19 -31.49 -13.25
CA THR A 748 43.58 -32.40 -14.24
C THR A 748 43.28 -31.77 -15.59
N HIS A 749 43.02 -30.47 -15.63
CA HIS A 749 42.57 -29.77 -16.84
C HIS A 749 43.63 -28.79 -17.36
N TYR A 750 44.81 -29.32 -17.67
CA TYR A 750 45.84 -28.55 -18.37
C TYR A 750 45.33 -28.21 -19.77
N HIS A 751 45.17 -26.92 -20.05
CA HIS A 751 44.42 -26.47 -21.22
C HIS A 751 45.08 -25.28 -21.93
N GLU A 752 44.70 -25.05 -23.20
CA GLU A 752 45.19 -23.96 -24.03
C GLU A 752 44.05 -23.22 -24.73
N GLY A 753 44.23 -21.92 -24.94
CA GLY A 753 43.34 -21.09 -25.75
C GLY A 753 43.74 -21.17 -27.21
N LEU A 754 42.90 -21.80 -28.03
CA LEU A 754 43.18 -22.01 -29.46
C LEU A 754 43.24 -20.67 -30.22
N LYS A 755 44.01 -20.66 -31.30
CA LYS A 755 44.29 -19.44 -32.09
C LYS A 755 43.05 -18.92 -32.80
N VAL A 756 42.71 -17.66 -32.54
CA VAL A 756 41.75 -16.87 -33.32
C VAL A 756 42.44 -16.40 -34.61
N THR A 757 41.83 -16.72 -35.76
CA THR A 757 42.40 -16.46 -37.09
C THR A 757 41.82 -15.23 -37.77
N ASN A 758 40.58 -14.86 -37.43
CA ASN A 758 39.92 -13.65 -37.93
C ASN A 758 38.91 -13.13 -36.91
N GLY A 759 38.58 -11.84 -36.96
CA GLY A 759 37.61 -11.20 -36.08
C GLY A 759 38.09 -11.05 -34.62
N THR A 760 37.15 -10.88 -33.70
CA THR A 760 37.45 -10.66 -32.27
C THR A 760 36.63 -11.61 -31.42
N ARG A 761 37.27 -12.33 -30.49
CA ARG A 761 36.60 -13.22 -29.55
C ARG A 761 36.63 -12.63 -28.15
N TYR A 762 35.48 -12.58 -27.49
CA TYR A 762 35.34 -12.17 -26.10
C TYR A 762 34.87 -13.34 -25.23
N ILE A 763 35.52 -13.51 -24.08
CA ILE A 763 35.10 -14.47 -23.05
C ILE A 763 35.22 -13.85 -21.67
N MET A 764 34.29 -14.19 -20.77
CA MET A 764 34.36 -13.82 -19.36
C MET A 764 34.90 -15.01 -18.57
N ILE A 765 36.00 -14.79 -17.84
CA ILE A 765 36.68 -15.81 -17.03
C ILE A 765 36.52 -15.49 -15.55
N SER A 766 36.34 -16.52 -14.73
CA SER A 766 36.52 -16.39 -13.28
C SER A 766 37.21 -17.60 -12.68
N PHE A 767 38.20 -17.32 -11.84
CA PHE A 767 38.93 -18.31 -11.06
C PHE A 767 38.30 -18.44 -9.68
N VAL A 768 37.41 -19.43 -9.55
CA VAL A 768 36.59 -19.60 -8.36
C VAL A 768 37.29 -20.53 -7.37
N ASP A 769 37.28 -20.11 -6.10
CA ASP A 769 37.90 -20.73 -4.96
C ASP A 769 39.41 -21.01 -5.18
N PRO A 770 40.22 -19.94 -5.34
CA PRO A 770 41.65 -20.00 -5.62
C PRO A 770 42.52 -20.58 -4.49
#